data_AF-A0A4S3LLG5-F1
#
_entry.id   AF-A0A4S3LLG5-F1
#
_cell.length_a   1.000
_cell.length_b   1.000
_cell.length_c   1.000
_cell.angle_alpha   90.00
_cell.angle_beta   90.00
_cell.angle_gamma   90.00
#
_symmetry.space_group_name_H-M   'P 1'
#
loop_
_entity.id
_entity.type
_entity.pdbx_description
1 polymer ?
#
loop_
_entity_poly.entity_id
_entity_poly.type
_entity_poly.pdbx_seq_one_letter_code
_entity_poly.pdbx_strand_id
1 'polypeptide(L)'
;MSTFKSVVTTLGQARIAAAIAAGTDLNITQLAVGDGNGKATTPVASQTKLVKEVYRTPLNSLKLDPSHGNWVIAEAVLSASVGGFWMREMGLFSSDGALIAVCNMADTYKPTLAEGSGRTQTLRMVIAVSNTEAISLLIDDSVIMATEQYVNDLLAAHEKSRNHPDGTTAAKGFVQLSSSVSSTSEALAATPKAVKAANDNANTRVPSTRKINGKALSADQTLTAVDVGAMPLSSTNLGNTNINTFGRDKFGIYSQTSPTQATVANGYPAMLAGILEVFPGAYTNGVIQRYTEHLSGKCWQRASSNVWNGTDGPWSDWVQSSTVGSVAANSALGSTDLNTVGFSLTAVQAAIYHQSANASATADRNYPEAKAGTLFVTGSAYGCQQMFITFDTCNIWVRGLSSNWNGKDGPWRPWVALYGTNNKPTAADVGAWTATQSAASEKALSDEIATAFKIRTNLTATDTPNTLRGSSMFGHYGVPGAAAATTEKGYPINNFVGVIFVTWGPNATQQIAFNNNGRQFTRSMTGAWNGVDGPWSAWNEIYCQANKPTPADVGALPAGGTAVAASKLATARKIAGVEFDGTKDINLNNSNVGLGNVGNFAAVQQGGGAGMKSNKVYLGWTGSKVKIQVDSSDMGEVYTTNFPPPQQDLSGYAHRDWITYVGLEADNPNAPYMRRASNNALVYLATSAWSDSRFIYDVQRGSQALENAGWTAQQNWEAPTGCFMTGLNIRSDMGDCRMMGKYYRALMIRTASGSWRQVGN
;
A
#
# COMPACT_ATOMS: atom_id res chain seq x y z
N MET A 1 23.25 -110.83 -27.52
CA MET A 1 22.04 -110.42 -28.26
C MET A 1 20.88 -110.42 -27.28
N SER A 2 20.02 -109.41 -27.29
CA SER A 2 18.83 -109.39 -26.43
C SER A 2 17.87 -110.52 -26.82
N THR A 3 17.32 -111.23 -25.84
CA THR A 3 16.40 -112.37 -26.04
C THR A 3 15.12 -111.97 -26.77
N PHE A 4 14.70 -110.72 -26.60
CA PHE A 4 13.56 -110.11 -27.30
C PHE A 4 14.01 -108.86 -28.04
N LYS A 5 13.47 -108.63 -29.23
CA LYS A 5 13.77 -107.49 -30.09
C LYS A 5 12.60 -107.14 -30.99
N SER A 6 12.51 -105.86 -31.33
CA SER A 6 11.65 -105.33 -32.37
C SER A 6 12.45 -105.05 -33.64
N VAL A 7 11.88 -105.34 -34.80
CA VAL A 7 12.47 -105.05 -36.11
C VAL A 7 11.43 -104.34 -36.97
N VAL A 8 11.80 -103.18 -37.52
CA VAL A 8 11.01 -102.53 -38.57
C VAL A 8 11.23 -103.33 -39.85
N THR A 9 10.15 -103.72 -40.52
CA THR A 9 10.24 -104.55 -41.73
C THR A 9 10.81 -103.72 -42.88
N THR A 10 11.36 -104.37 -43.91
CA THR A 10 11.84 -103.70 -45.13
C THR A 10 10.71 -102.92 -45.81
N LEU A 11 9.48 -103.46 -45.77
CA LEU A 11 8.28 -102.75 -46.24
C LEU A 11 7.96 -101.55 -45.35
N GLY A 12 8.05 -101.68 -44.03
CA GLY A 12 7.86 -100.59 -43.07
C GLY A 12 8.88 -99.46 -43.25
N GLN A 13 10.15 -99.79 -43.44
CA GLN A 13 11.21 -98.82 -43.75
C GLN A 13 10.93 -98.07 -45.06
N ALA A 14 10.51 -98.78 -46.10
CA ALA A 14 10.14 -98.16 -47.37
C ALA A 14 8.90 -97.25 -47.24
N ARG A 15 7.91 -97.64 -46.43
CA ARG A 15 6.70 -96.84 -46.18
C ARG A 15 6.99 -95.59 -45.34
N ILE A 16 7.83 -95.71 -44.32
CA ILE A 16 8.30 -94.56 -43.54
C ILE A 16 9.09 -93.61 -44.44
N ALA A 17 10.00 -94.11 -45.29
CA ALA A 17 10.74 -93.28 -46.24
C ALA A 17 9.83 -92.60 -47.29
N ALA A 18 8.80 -93.29 -47.78
CA ALA A 18 7.84 -92.73 -48.73
C ALA A 18 6.96 -91.64 -48.09
N ALA A 19 6.53 -91.83 -46.85
CA ALA A 19 5.78 -90.84 -46.06
C ALA A 19 6.59 -89.55 -45.85
N ILE A 20 7.88 -89.69 -45.51
CA ILE A 20 8.83 -88.56 -45.41
C ILE A 20 8.96 -87.83 -46.76
N ALA A 21 9.16 -88.55 -47.86
CA ALA A 21 9.35 -87.94 -49.18
C ALA A 21 8.09 -87.25 -49.72
N ALA A 22 6.91 -87.73 -49.33
CA ALA A 22 5.62 -87.17 -49.73
C ALA A 22 5.11 -86.05 -48.79
N GLY A 23 5.75 -85.84 -47.63
CA GLY A 23 5.27 -84.92 -46.60
C GLY A 23 3.93 -85.33 -45.98
N THR A 24 3.63 -86.63 -45.96
CA THR A 24 2.38 -87.20 -45.44
C THR A 24 2.68 -88.14 -44.28
N ASP A 25 1.72 -88.30 -43.36
CA ASP A 25 1.92 -89.17 -42.20
C ASP A 25 1.62 -90.64 -42.51
N LEU A 26 2.47 -91.54 -42.01
CA LEU A 26 2.20 -92.96 -41.94
C LEU A 26 1.29 -93.26 -40.73
N ASN A 27 0.03 -93.56 -41.01
CA ASN A 27 -0.94 -93.96 -39.99
C ASN A 27 -0.76 -95.43 -39.60
N ILE A 28 -0.12 -95.68 -38.47
CA ILE A 28 -0.11 -96.99 -37.80
C ILE A 28 -1.34 -97.05 -36.92
N THR A 29 -2.29 -97.94 -37.21
CA THR A 29 -3.61 -97.93 -36.56
C THR A 29 -3.93 -99.20 -35.79
N GLN A 30 -3.23 -100.31 -36.08
CA GLN A 30 -3.56 -101.62 -35.54
C GLN A 30 -2.33 -102.35 -35.00
N LEU A 31 -2.53 -103.07 -33.90
CA LEU A 31 -1.57 -104.02 -33.35
C LEU A 31 -2.19 -105.42 -33.44
N ALA A 32 -1.45 -106.37 -34.00
CA ALA A 32 -1.82 -107.77 -34.03
C ALA A 32 -0.87 -108.62 -33.18
N VAL A 33 -1.39 -109.71 -32.64
CA VAL A 33 -0.66 -110.71 -31.88
C VAL A 33 -0.73 -112.05 -32.57
N GLY A 34 0.33 -112.85 -32.45
CA GLY A 34 0.44 -114.18 -33.04
C GLY A 34 0.97 -115.24 -32.07
N ASP A 35 0.62 -116.50 -32.33
CA ASP A 35 1.02 -117.67 -31.51
C ASP A 35 2.31 -118.35 -31.99
N GLY A 36 2.94 -117.81 -33.05
CA GLY A 36 4.18 -118.30 -33.62
C GLY A 36 4.10 -119.70 -34.22
N ASN A 37 2.89 -120.20 -34.53
CA ASN A 37 2.62 -121.58 -34.94
C ASN A 37 3.17 -122.62 -33.94
N GLY A 38 3.07 -122.31 -32.64
CA GLY A 38 3.47 -123.24 -31.58
C GLY A 38 4.94 -123.11 -31.13
N LYS A 39 5.75 -122.26 -31.75
CA LYS A 39 7.19 -122.09 -31.44
C LYS A 39 7.57 -120.62 -31.26
N ALA A 40 8.70 -120.36 -30.59
CA ALA A 40 9.26 -119.02 -30.48
C ALA A 40 9.65 -118.48 -31.86
N THR A 41 9.31 -117.22 -32.14
CA THR A 41 9.60 -116.56 -33.42
C THR A 41 10.85 -115.69 -33.31
N THR A 42 11.62 -115.61 -34.40
CA THR A 42 12.73 -114.67 -34.54
C THR A 42 12.33 -113.59 -35.53
N PRO A 43 12.15 -112.33 -35.11
CA PRO A 43 11.76 -111.25 -36.01
C PRO A 43 12.85 -110.98 -37.05
N VAL A 44 12.47 -110.95 -38.33
CA VAL A 44 13.36 -110.64 -39.46
C VAL A 44 12.76 -109.54 -40.34
N ALA A 45 13.62 -108.67 -40.88
CA ALA A 45 13.18 -107.49 -41.63
C ALA A 45 12.39 -107.83 -42.90
N SER A 46 12.60 -109.00 -43.51
CA SER A 46 11.89 -109.43 -44.72
C SER A 46 10.45 -109.91 -44.49
N GLN A 47 9.95 -109.94 -43.24
CA GLN A 47 8.57 -110.35 -42.95
C GLN A 47 7.55 -109.36 -43.52
N THR A 48 6.52 -109.92 -44.17
CA THR A 48 5.35 -109.17 -44.64
C THR A 48 4.07 -109.54 -43.88
N LYS A 49 4.13 -110.59 -43.05
CA LYS A 49 3.06 -111.08 -42.17
C LYS A 49 3.65 -111.75 -40.91
N LEU A 50 2.84 -111.85 -39.87
CA LEU A 50 3.16 -112.66 -38.69
C LEU A 50 3.20 -114.16 -39.06
N VAL A 51 3.93 -114.97 -38.30
CA VAL A 51 4.04 -116.42 -38.54
C VAL A 51 2.67 -117.09 -38.41
N LYS A 52 1.89 -116.70 -37.40
CA LYS A 52 0.46 -117.03 -37.29
C LYS A 52 -0.26 -116.02 -36.39
N GLU A 53 -0.94 -115.08 -37.03
CA GLU A 53 -1.78 -114.09 -36.35
C GLU A 53 -3.01 -114.75 -35.71
N VAL A 54 -3.29 -114.41 -34.46
CA VAL A 54 -4.43 -114.94 -33.70
C VAL A 54 -5.44 -113.86 -33.30
N TYR A 55 -5.01 -112.60 -33.19
CA TYR A 55 -5.90 -111.50 -32.89
C TYR A 55 -5.33 -110.15 -33.31
N ARG A 56 -6.21 -109.21 -33.68
CA ARG A 56 -5.87 -107.85 -34.09
C ARG A 56 -6.80 -106.83 -33.45
N THR A 57 -6.26 -105.71 -33.00
CA THR A 57 -7.01 -104.61 -32.35
C THR A 57 -6.50 -103.24 -32.78
N PRO A 58 -7.34 -102.19 -32.77
CA PRO A 58 -6.86 -100.82 -32.85
C PRO A 58 -5.86 -100.47 -31.73
N LEU A 59 -4.97 -99.53 -32.00
CA LEU A 59 -4.08 -98.94 -31.00
C LEU A 59 -4.84 -98.01 -30.05
N ASN A 60 -4.44 -98.00 -28.78
CA ASN A 60 -4.96 -97.09 -27.74
C ASN A 60 -4.11 -95.82 -27.63
N SER A 61 -2.80 -95.91 -27.91
CA SER A 61 -1.93 -94.74 -28.00
C SER A 61 -0.70 -95.04 -28.84
N LEU A 62 -0.26 -94.05 -29.63
CA LEU A 62 1.04 -94.03 -30.30
C LEU A 62 1.77 -92.76 -29.86
N LYS A 63 2.90 -92.91 -29.15
CA LYS A 63 3.65 -91.77 -28.58
C LYS A 63 5.15 -91.95 -28.73
N LEU A 64 5.88 -90.84 -28.64
CA LEU A 64 7.34 -90.85 -28.56
C LEU A 64 7.81 -91.13 -27.13
N ASP A 65 8.90 -91.86 -27.00
CA ASP A 65 9.55 -92.05 -25.70
C ASP A 65 10.18 -90.72 -25.23
N PRO A 66 9.84 -90.21 -24.03
CA PRO A 66 10.36 -88.92 -23.53
C PRO A 66 11.87 -88.91 -23.31
N SER A 67 12.49 -90.09 -23.17
CA SER A 67 13.92 -90.27 -22.92
C SER A 67 14.72 -90.67 -24.16
N HIS A 68 14.05 -91.18 -25.21
CA HIS A 68 14.67 -91.60 -26.47
C HIS A 68 13.86 -91.10 -27.68
N GLY A 69 14.22 -89.93 -28.21
CA GLY A 69 13.44 -89.22 -29.23
C GLY A 69 13.21 -89.96 -30.57
N ASN A 70 13.88 -91.09 -30.81
CA ASN A 70 13.71 -91.93 -32.00
C ASN A 70 12.94 -93.24 -31.72
N TRP A 71 12.40 -93.40 -30.51
CA TRP A 71 11.59 -94.57 -30.13
C TRP A 71 10.11 -94.22 -30.15
N VAL A 72 9.36 -95.03 -30.87
CA VAL A 72 7.90 -94.96 -30.91
C VAL A 72 7.35 -96.09 -30.06
N ILE A 73 6.50 -95.73 -29.10
CA ILE A 73 5.80 -96.64 -28.21
C ILE A 73 4.36 -96.77 -28.71
N ALA A 74 4.01 -97.96 -29.19
CA ALA A 74 2.66 -98.32 -29.57
C ALA A 74 2.04 -99.16 -28.45
N GLU A 75 0.90 -98.72 -27.93
CA GLU A 75 0.15 -99.43 -26.89
C GLU A 75 -1.24 -99.82 -27.40
N ALA A 76 -1.63 -101.07 -27.17
CA ALA A 76 -2.98 -101.58 -27.41
C ALA A 76 -3.48 -102.30 -26.17
N VAL A 77 -4.77 -102.17 -25.88
CA VAL A 77 -5.40 -102.85 -24.74
C VAL A 77 -6.20 -104.05 -25.24
N LEU A 78 -5.84 -105.23 -24.79
CA LEU A 78 -6.66 -106.43 -24.93
C LEU A 78 -7.69 -106.47 -23.80
N SER A 79 -8.97 -106.33 -24.16
CA SER A 79 -10.08 -106.45 -23.20
C SER A 79 -10.14 -107.85 -22.57
N ALA A 80 -10.70 -107.94 -21.36
CA ALA A 80 -10.87 -109.19 -20.63
C ALA A 80 -11.71 -110.25 -21.37
N SER A 81 -12.57 -109.84 -22.32
CA SER A 81 -13.42 -110.71 -23.13
C SER A 81 -12.69 -111.37 -24.32
N VAL A 82 -11.45 -110.97 -24.61
CA VAL A 82 -10.65 -111.49 -25.73
C VAL A 82 -9.46 -112.29 -25.19
N GLY A 83 -9.27 -113.52 -25.68
CA GLY A 83 -8.22 -114.44 -25.22
C GLY A 83 -8.39 -115.85 -25.79
N GLY A 84 -7.79 -116.85 -25.14
CA GLY A 84 -7.83 -118.26 -25.52
C GLY A 84 -6.65 -118.69 -26.39
N PHE A 85 -5.61 -117.87 -26.48
CA PHE A 85 -4.44 -118.08 -27.34
C PHE A 85 -3.12 -117.73 -26.64
N TRP A 86 -2.04 -118.34 -27.13
CA TRP A 86 -0.67 -117.97 -26.76
C TRP A 86 -0.23 -116.76 -27.57
N MET A 87 0.46 -115.84 -26.92
CA MET A 87 1.08 -114.68 -27.56
C MET A 87 2.59 -114.86 -27.54
N ARG A 88 3.20 -114.80 -28.73
CA ARG A 88 4.64 -115.01 -28.95
C ARG A 88 5.25 -113.97 -29.89
N GLU A 89 4.44 -113.37 -30.75
CA GLU A 89 4.84 -112.29 -31.65
C GLU A 89 3.80 -111.17 -31.66
N MET A 90 4.25 -109.94 -31.91
CA MET A 90 3.37 -108.79 -32.16
C MET A 90 3.80 -108.08 -33.44
N GLY A 91 2.80 -107.56 -34.18
CA GLY A 91 3.01 -106.80 -35.41
C GLY A 91 2.24 -105.49 -35.37
N LEU A 92 2.88 -104.41 -35.83
CA LEU A 92 2.23 -103.11 -36.05
C LEU A 92 1.85 -102.98 -37.51
N PHE A 93 0.62 -102.58 -37.77
CA PHE A 93 0.05 -102.47 -39.11
C PHE A 93 -0.40 -101.04 -39.40
N SER A 94 -0.16 -100.60 -40.64
CA SER A 94 -0.73 -99.37 -41.17
C SER A 94 -2.21 -99.52 -41.51
N SER A 95 -2.89 -98.40 -41.74
CA SER A 95 -4.31 -98.37 -42.10
C SER A 95 -4.68 -99.15 -43.37
N ASP A 96 -3.71 -99.38 -44.28
CA ASP A 96 -3.88 -100.20 -45.49
C ASP A 96 -3.45 -101.67 -45.31
N GLY A 97 -3.15 -102.08 -44.08
CA GLY A 97 -2.87 -103.47 -43.73
C GLY A 97 -1.43 -103.95 -43.95
N ALA A 98 -0.49 -103.06 -44.29
CA ALA A 98 0.92 -103.42 -44.42
C ALA A 98 1.58 -103.61 -43.05
N LEU A 99 2.39 -104.66 -42.88
CA LEU A 99 3.16 -104.92 -41.66
C LEU A 99 4.36 -103.97 -41.58
N ILE A 100 4.30 -103.00 -40.68
CA ILE A 100 5.33 -101.95 -40.51
C ILE A 100 6.47 -102.42 -39.61
N ALA A 101 6.15 -103.10 -38.51
CA ALA A 101 7.16 -103.62 -37.60
C ALA A 101 6.69 -104.91 -36.94
N VAL A 102 7.64 -105.76 -36.56
CA VAL A 102 7.38 -107.04 -35.90
C VAL A 102 8.33 -107.21 -34.70
N CYS A 103 7.84 -107.78 -33.62
CA CYS A 103 8.66 -108.14 -32.46
C CYS A 103 8.29 -109.53 -31.93
N ASN A 104 9.24 -110.14 -31.21
CA ASN A 104 8.99 -111.33 -30.41
C ASN A 104 8.78 -110.94 -28.95
N MET A 105 8.01 -111.76 -28.24
CA MET A 105 7.73 -111.61 -26.81
C MET A 105 7.89 -112.95 -26.09
N ALA A 106 7.95 -112.92 -24.77
CA ALA A 106 7.95 -114.14 -23.96
C ALA A 106 6.62 -114.88 -24.11
N ASP A 107 6.67 -116.21 -24.15
CA ASP A 107 5.50 -117.08 -24.21
C ASP A 107 4.50 -116.72 -23.09
N THR A 108 3.42 -116.06 -23.49
CA THR A 108 2.40 -115.56 -22.55
C THR A 108 1.03 -116.04 -22.99
N TYR A 109 0.35 -116.80 -22.13
CA TYR A 109 -1.02 -117.23 -22.39
C TYR A 109 -2.02 -116.17 -21.93
N LYS A 110 -2.93 -115.77 -22.82
CA LYS A 110 -4.01 -114.82 -22.51
C LYS A 110 -5.32 -115.59 -22.31
N PRO A 111 -5.79 -115.84 -21.07
CA PRO A 111 -7.07 -116.48 -20.85
C PRO A 111 -8.25 -115.57 -21.24
N THR A 112 -9.34 -116.19 -21.66
CA THR A 112 -10.67 -115.57 -21.81
C THR A 112 -11.40 -115.49 -20.47
N LEU A 113 -12.41 -114.63 -20.39
CA LEU A 113 -13.33 -114.57 -19.25
C LEU A 113 -14.07 -115.91 -19.02
N ALA A 114 -14.36 -116.66 -20.09
CA ALA A 114 -15.01 -117.98 -20.01
C ALA A 114 -14.13 -119.06 -19.35
N GLU A 115 -12.81 -118.87 -19.31
CA GLU A 115 -11.84 -119.74 -18.64
C GLU A 115 -11.61 -119.35 -17.17
N GLY A 116 -12.45 -118.48 -16.60
CA GLY A 116 -12.49 -118.15 -15.18
C GLY A 116 -11.46 -117.08 -14.73
N SER A 117 -10.70 -116.49 -15.65
CA SER A 117 -9.71 -115.44 -15.34
C SER A 117 -9.61 -114.42 -16.49
N GLY A 118 -10.67 -113.65 -16.73
CA GLY A 118 -10.64 -112.54 -17.69
C GLY A 118 -9.73 -111.40 -17.20
N ARG A 119 -8.51 -111.31 -17.74
CA ARG A 119 -7.56 -110.23 -17.44
C ARG A 119 -7.57 -109.22 -18.57
N THR A 120 -7.63 -107.93 -18.27
CA THR A 120 -7.31 -106.88 -19.26
C THR A 120 -5.79 -106.76 -19.34
N GLN A 121 -5.22 -106.82 -20.53
CA GLN A 121 -3.76 -106.79 -20.71
C GLN A 121 -3.37 -105.68 -21.68
N THR A 122 -2.52 -104.77 -21.22
CA THR A 122 -1.92 -103.75 -22.09
C THR A 122 -0.70 -104.34 -22.78
N LEU A 123 -0.73 -104.37 -24.11
CA LEU A 123 0.39 -104.73 -24.95
C LEU A 123 1.14 -103.47 -25.33
N ARG A 124 2.46 -103.49 -25.17
CA ARG A 124 3.35 -102.39 -25.53
C ARG A 124 4.42 -102.91 -26.48
N MET A 125 4.51 -102.30 -27.66
CA MET A 125 5.59 -102.53 -28.61
C MET A 125 6.39 -101.23 -28.77
N VAL A 126 7.70 -101.32 -28.58
CA VAL A 126 8.62 -100.20 -28.80
C VAL A 126 9.38 -100.47 -30.09
N ILE A 127 9.43 -99.49 -30.99
CA ILE A 127 10.22 -99.57 -32.22
C ILE A 127 11.15 -98.36 -32.32
N ALA A 128 12.36 -98.59 -32.80
CA ALA A 128 13.28 -97.52 -33.17
C ALA A 128 13.10 -97.19 -34.66
N VAL A 129 12.83 -95.93 -34.97
CA VAL A 129 12.65 -95.42 -36.33
C VAL A 129 13.69 -94.34 -36.62
N SER A 130 14.09 -94.19 -37.88
CA SER A 130 15.12 -93.22 -38.29
C SER A 130 14.61 -91.78 -38.34
N ASN A 131 13.30 -91.56 -38.47
CA ASN A 131 12.64 -90.26 -38.37
C ASN A 131 11.20 -90.46 -37.87
N THR A 132 10.81 -89.69 -36.86
CA THR A 132 9.50 -89.74 -36.19
C THR A 132 8.48 -88.76 -36.75
N GLU A 133 8.90 -87.79 -37.57
CA GLU A 133 8.02 -86.76 -38.14
C GLU A 133 7.01 -87.33 -39.15
N ALA A 134 7.33 -88.45 -39.79
CA ALA A 134 6.46 -89.09 -40.77
C ALA A 134 5.46 -90.10 -40.16
N ILE A 135 5.25 -90.07 -38.84
CA ILE A 135 4.34 -90.99 -38.13
C ILE A 135 3.25 -90.14 -37.46
N SER A 136 1.98 -90.38 -37.82
CA SER A 136 0.87 -89.64 -37.21
C SER A 136 0.64 -90.12 -35.78
N LEU A 137 0.82 -89.22 -34.82
CA LEU A 137 0.58 -89.47 -33.40
C LEU A 137 -0.90 -89.22 -33.10
N LEU A 138 -1.73 -90.26 -33.19
CA LEU A 138 -3.13 -90.18 -32.82
C LEU A 138 -3.29 -90.41 -31.31
N ILE A 139 -3.81 -89.39 -30.62
CA ILE A 139 -4.43 -89.51 -29.30
C ILE A 139 -5.93 -89.34 -29.53
N ASP A 140 -6.69 -90.43 -29.50
CA ASP A 140 -8.16 -90.38 -29.51
C ASP A 140 -8.65 -90.21 -28.06
N ASP A 141 -8.93 -88.95 -27.69
CA ASP A 141 -9.39 -88.55 -26.35
C ASP A 141 -10.87 -88.88 -26.06
N SER A 142 -11.59 -89.52 -26.99
CA SER A 142 -13.01 -89.81 -26.80
C SER A 142 -13.31 -91.09 -25.99
N VAL A 143 -12.31 -91.95 -25.75
CA VAL A 143 -12.45 -93.16 -24.93
C VAL A 143 -11.17 -93.43 -24.13
N ILE A 144 -10.90 -92.64 -23.08
CA ILE A 144 -9.78 -92.89 -22.17
C ILE A 144 -10.25 -92.87 -20.71
N MET A 145 -9.89 -93.89 -19.93
CA MET A 145 -9.84 -93.77 -18.47
C MET A 145 -8.61 -92.94 -18.10
N ALA A 146 -8.80 -91.71 -17.59
CA ALA A 146 -7.72 -90.89 -17.06
C ALA A 146 -7.11 -91.55 -15.81
N THR A 147 -5.78 -91.47 -15.67
CA THR A 147 -5.10 -91.92 -14.45
C THR A 147 -5.36 -90.94 -13.31
N GLU A 148 -5.38 -91.44 -12.07
CA GLU A 148 -5.57 -90.61 -10.87
C GLU A 148 -4.55 -89.46 -10.78
N GLN A 149 -3.30 -89.73 -11.19
CA GLN A 149 -2.23 -88.73 -11.22
C GLN A 149 -2.55 -87.55 -12.14
N TYR A 150 -3.08 -87.82 -13.34
CA TYR A 150 -3.44 -86.78 -14.30
C TYR A 150 -4.55 -85.86 -13.75
N VAL A 151 -5.53 -86.44 -13.05
CA VAL A 151 -6.63 -85.68 -12.42
C VAL A 151 -6.10 -84.81 -11.28
N ASN A 152 -5.23 -85.35 -10.42
CA ASN A 152 -4.63 -84.61 -9.30
C ASN A 152 -3.74 -83.45 -9.77
N ASP A 153 -2.96 -83.64 -10.84
CA ASP A 153 -2.11 -82.59 -11.40
C ASP A 153 -2.93 -81.42 -11.96
N LEU A 154 -4.05 -81.71 -12.64
CA LEU A 154 -4.96 -80.67 -13.13
C LEU A 154 -5.69 -79.93 -12.01
N LEU A 155 -6.12 -80.63 -10.95
CA LEU A 155 -6.76 -80.01 -9.80
C LEU A 155 -5.78 -79.10 -9.05
N ALA A 156 -4.55 -79.57 -8.81
CA ALA A 156 -3.50 -78.79 -8.19
C ALA A 156 -3.10 -77.56 -9.03
N ALA A 157 -3.14 -77.66 -10.36
CA ALA A 157 -2.94 -76.53 -11.25
C ALA A 157 -4.11 -75.53 -11.19
N HIS A 158 -5.36 -76.00 -11.16
CA HIS A 158 -6.55 -75.17 -11.07
C HIS A 158 -6.63 -74.40 -9.73
N GLU A 159 -6.37 -75.07 -8.59
CA GLU A 159 -6.37 -74.45 -7.24
C GLU A 159 -5.35 -73.31 -7.10
N LYS A 160 -4.23 -73.39 -7.83
CA LYS A 160 -3.20 -72.34 -7.86
C LYS A 160 -3.45 -71.29 -8.93
N SER A 161 -4.38 -71.54 -9.85
CA SER A 161 -4.67 -70.62 -10.96
C SER A 161 -5.52 -69.44 -10.51
N ARG A 162 -5.38 -68.33 -11.23
CA ARG A 162 -6.27 -67.16 -11.13
C ARG A 162 -7.06 -66.92 -12.42
N ASN A 163 -7.16 -67.95 -13.26
CA ASN A 163 -7.78 -67.88 -14.58
C ASN A 163 -9.32 -68.02 -14.49
N HIS A 164 -9.94 -67.19 -13.65
CA HIS A 164 -11.40 -67.02 -13.59
C HIS A 164 -11.75 -65.61 -14.04
N PRO A 165 -12.94 -65.39 -14.65
CA PRO A 165 -13.43 -64.05 -14.94
C PRO A 165 -13.49 -63.16 -13.69
N ASP A 166 -13.28 -61.86 -13.87
CA ASP A 166 -13.45 -60.88 -12.79
C ASP A 166 -14.93 -60.79 -12.38
N GLY A 167 -15.14 -60.52 -11.09
CA GLY A 167 -16.47 -60.28 -10.54
C GLY A 167 -17.05 -58.98 -11.09
N THR A 168 -18.31 -59.01 -11.50
CA THR A 168 -19.07 -57.82 -11.91
C THR A 168 -20.25 -57.61 -10.96
N THR A 169 -20.98 -56.51 -11.15
CA THR A 169 -22.23 -56.25 -10.41
C THR A 169 -23.34 -57.26 -10.73
N ALA A 170 -23.23 -58.02 -11.83
CA ALA A 170 -24.23 -58.98 -12.29
C ALA A 170 -23.80 -60.46 -12.19
N ALA A 171 -22.50 -60.75 -12.22
CA ALA A 171 -21.95 -62.11 -12.24
C ALA A 171 -20.81 -62.30 -11.23
N LYS A 172 -20.77 -63.48 -10.59
CA LYS A 172 -19.74 -63.85 -9.61
C LYS A 172 -18.40 -64.13 -10.31
N GLY A 173 -17.30 -63.67 -9.71
CA GLY A 173 -15.92 -63.84 -10.20
C GLY A 173 -14.89 -63.41 -9.15
N PHE A 174 -13.61 -63.32 -9.49
CA PHE A 174 -12.59 -62.80 -8.56
C PHE A 174 -12.63 -61.27 -8.46
N VAL A 175 -12.41 -60.75 -7.25
CA VAL A 175 -12.38 -59.29 -7.00
C VAL A 175 -11.13 -58.91 -6.21
N GLN A 176 -10.59 -57.74 -6.48
CA GLN A 176 -9.48 -57.17 -5.71
C GLN A 176 -10.04 -56.17 -4.68
N LEU A 177 -9.59 -56.29 -3.44
CA LEU A 177 -10.11 -55.51 -2.32
C LEU A 177 -9.28 -54.24 -2.07
N SER A 178 -9.95 -53.13 -1.76
CA SER A 178 -9.34 -51.85 -1.38
C SER A 178 -9.89 -51.37 -0.04
N SER A 179 -8.98 -50.89 0.82
CA SER A 179 -9.35 -50.25 2.10
C SER A 179 -9.32 -48.71 2.05
N SER A 180 -9.22 -48.12 0.85
CA SER A 180 -9.29 -46.67 0.69
C SER A 180 -10.73 -46.17 0.82
N VAL A 181 -10.94 -45.10 1.58
CA VAL A 181 -12.24 -44.44 1.77
C VAL A 181 -12.53 -43.36 0.72
N SER A 182 -11.61 -43.16 -0.22
CA SER A 182 -11.70 -42.14 -1.27
C SER A 182 -11.30 -42.70 -2.64
N SER A 183 -11.42 -44.02 -2.84
CA SER A 183 -11.13 -44.63 -4.13
C SER A 183 -12.19 -44.26 -5.16
N THR A 184 -11.75 -43.91 -6.36
CA THR A 184 -12.61 -43.69 -7.54
C THR A 184 -12.60 -44.89 -8.49
N SER A 185 -11.98 -46.02 -8.09
CA SER A 185 -11.84 -47.19 -8.95
C SER A 185 -13.13 -47.98 -9.03
N GLU A 186 -13.55 -48.31 -10.25
CA GLU A 186 -14.66 -49.24 -10.51
C GLU A 186 -14.21 -50.71 -10.57
N ALA A 187 -12.89 -50.95 -10.55
CA ALA A 187 -12.30 -52.29 -10.63
C ALA A 187 -12.00 -52.93 -9.25
N LEU A 188 -12.13 -52.15 -8.17
CA LEU A 188 -11.79 -52.58 -6.80
C LEU A 188 -13.04 -52.59 -5.92
N ALA A 189 -13.21 -53.65 -5.14
CA ALA A 189 -14.28 -53.74 -4.15
C ALA A 189 -13.84 -53.16 -2.79
N ALA A 190 -14.73 -52.43 -2.12
CA ALA A 190 -14.44 -51.88 -0.79
C ALA A 190 -14.37 -52.98 0.28
N THR A 191 -13.41 -52.88 1.20
CA THR A 191 -13.38 -53.74 2.39
C THR A 191 -14.39 -53.29 3.45
N PRO A 192 -14.84 -54.18 4.36
CA PRO A 192 -15.61 -53.78 5.54
C PRO A 192 -14.92 -52.68 6.36
N LYS A 193 -13.58 -52.65 6.36
CA LYS A 193 -12.79 -51.59 7.00
C LYS A 193 -12.99 -50.23 6.33
N ALA A 194 -12.96 -50.15 5.00
CA ALA A 194 -13.24 -48.91 4.28
C ALA A 194 -14.67 -48.42 4.54
N VAL A 195 -15.65 -49.33 4.49
CA VAL A 195 -17.06 -49.00 4.76
C VAL A 195 -17.24 -48.48 6.19
N LYS A 196 -16.63 -49.15 7.18
CA LYS A 196 -16.67 -48.68 8.58
C LYS A 196 -16.02 -47.30 8.73
N ALA A 197 -14.84 -47.08 8.15
CA ALA A 197 -14.15 -45.80 8.26
C ALA A 197 -14.92 -44.65 7.58
N ALA A 198 -15.58 -44.90 6.44
CA ALA A 198 -16.45 -43.93 5.80
C ALA A 198 -17.68 -43.61 6.67
N ASN A 199 -18.30 -44.63 7.28
CA ASN A 199 -19.45 -44.46 8.16
C ASN A 199 -19.11 -43.73 9.46
N ASP A 200 -17.97 -44.07 10.09
CA ASP A 200 -17.47 -43.38 11.28
C ASP A 200 -17.19 -41.90 10.97
N ASN A 201 -16.59 -41.59 9.82
CA ASN A 201 -16.42 -40.20 9.37
C ASN A 201 -17.76 -39.48 9.25
N ALA A 202 -18.74 -40.06 8.55
CA ALA A 202 -20.07 -39.47 8.39
C ALA A 202 -20.75 -39.14 9.74
N ASN A 203 -20.68 -40.07 10.69
CA ASN A 203 -21.25 -39.89 12.03
C ASN A 203 -20.54 -38.78 12.85
N THR A 204 -19.29 -38.43 12.53
CA THR A 204 -18.57 -37.36 13.26
C THR A 204 -18.74 -35.96 12.70
N ARG A 205 -19.36 -35.79 11.51
CA ARG A 205 -19.52 -34.47 10.89
C ARG A 205 -20.57 -33.60 11.59
N VAL A 206 -21.61 -34.21 12.17
CA VAL A 206 -22.57 -33.54 13.07
C VAL A 206 -22.86 -34.44 14.26
N PRO A 207 -21.99 -34.42 15.29
CA PRO A 207 -22.20 -35.21 16.49
C PRO A 207 -23.48 -34.76 17.23
N SER A 208 -24.26 -35.70 17.75
CA SER A 208 -25.46 -35.41 18.57
C SER A 208 -25.18 -34.62 19.85
N THR A 209 -23.90 -34.52 20.25
CA THR A 209 -23.43 -33.70 21.37
C THR A 209 -23.24 -32.22 21.01
N ARG A 210 -23.17 -31.87 19.72
CA ARG A 210 -23.07 -30.46 19.30
C ARG A 210 -24.40 -29.76 19.55
N LYS A 211 -24.29 -28.53 20.05
CA LYS A 211 -25.43 -27.67 20.36
C LYS A 211 -25.31 -26.34 19.61
N ILE A 212 -26.45 -25.79 19.19
CA ILE A 212 -26.58 -24.37 18.80
C ILE A 212 -27.40 -23.70 19.89
N ASN A 213 -26.81 -22.72 20.58
CA ASN A 213 -27.46 -21.97 21.66
C ASN A 213 -28.15 -22.86 22.71
N GLY A 214 -27.47 -23.94 23.12
CA GLY A 214 -27.97 -24.90 24.12
C GLY A 214 -28.87 -26.01 23.56
N LYS A 215 -29.35 -25.89 22.31
CA LYS A 215 -30.23 -26.87 21.66
C LYS A 215 -29.43 -27.94 20.91
N ALA A 216 -29.76 -29.20 21.12
CA ALA A 216 -29.06 -30.33 20.49
C ALA A 216 -29.42 -30.44 18.99
N LEU A 217 -28.44 -30.82 18.16
CA LEU A 217 -28.62 -30.96 16.70
C LEU A 217 -29.16 -32.34 16.28
N SER A 218 -30.22 -32.80 16.95
CA SER A 218 -30.89 -34.08 16.65
C SER A 218 -32.17 -33.94 15.83
N ALA A 219 -32.61 -32.72 15.54
CA ALA A 219 -33.79 -32.37 14.74
C ALA A 219 -33.65 -30.93 14.22
N ASP A 220 -34.63 -30.45 13.44
CA ASP A 220 -34.72 -29.05 13.04
C ASP A 220 -34.79 -28.12 14.27
N GLN A 221 -34.06 -27.00 14.20
CA GLN A 221 -33.95 -26.06 15.31
C GLN A 221 -34.59 -24.71 14.95
N THR A 222 -35.59 -24.29 15.72
CA THR A 222 -36.11 -22.92 15.68
C THR A 222 -35.30 -22.07 16.64
N LEU A 223 -34.68 -20.99 16.16
CA LEU A 223 -34.04 -19.98 16.99
C LEU A 223 -34.97 -18.77 17.15
N THR A 224 -35.10 -18.31 18.39
CA THR A 224 -35.84 -17.13 18.80
C THR A 224 -34.86 -16.01 19.14
N ALA A 225 -35.34 -14.77 19.26
CA ALA A 225 -34.49 -13.65 19.68
C ALA A 225 -33.80 -13.92 21.03
N VAL A 226 -34.49 -14.60 21.95
CA VAL A 226 -33.94 -15.02 23.26
C VAL A 226 -32.75 -15.96 23.10
N ASP A 227 -32.78 -16.87 22.11
CA ASP A 227 -31.68 -17.82 21.89
C ASP A 227 -30.37 -17.13 21.50
N VAL A 228 -30.41 -15.88 21.01
CA VAL A 228 -29.22 -15.11 20.58
C VAL A 228 -28.98 -13.85 21.42
N GLY A 229 -29.70 -13.68 22.53
CA GLY A 229 -29.59 -12.48 23.37
C GLY A 229 -30.15 -11.20 22.73
N ALA A 230 -31.02 -11.33 21.74
CA ALA A 230 -31.72 -10.22 21.10
C ALA A 230 -33.10 -9.97 21.73
N MET A 231 -33.61 -8.75 21.61
CA MET A 231 -34.99 -8.44 21.99
C MET A 231 -35.97 -8.99 20.92
N PRO A 232 -37.09 -9.62 21.33
CA PRO A 232 -38.06 -10.14 20.38
C PRO A 232 -38.85 -9.01 19.72
N LEU A 233 -38.93 -9.06 18.38
CA LEU A 233 -39.91 -8.28 17.63
C LEU A 233 -41.25 -9.02 17.69
N SER A 234 -42.28 -8.39 18.25
CA SER A 234 -43.65 -8.91 18.18
C SER A 234 -44.36 -8.32 16.97
N SER A 235 -44.74 -9.17 16.02
CA SER A 235 -45.60 -8.77 14.89
C SER A 235 -47.07 -8.60 15.29
N THR A 236 -47.40 -8.78 16.57
CA THR A 236 -48.77 -8.69 17.09
C THR A 236 -49.19 -7.23 17.22
N ASN A 237 -50.25 -6.85 16.51
CA ASN A 237 -50.93 -5.57 16.72
C ASN A 237 -51.65 -5.59 18.08
N LEU A 238 -51.41 -4.56 18.91
CA LEU A 238 -51.95 -4.46 20.25
C LEU A 238 -53.47 -4.30 20.28
N GLY A 239 -54.09 -3.69 19.27
CA GLY A 239 -55.55 -3.51 19.24
C GLY A 239 -56.06 -2.82 20.52
N ASN A 240 -57.11 -3.37 21.16
CA ASN A 240 -57.67 -2.86 22.42
C ASN A 240 -56.90 -3.25 23.70
N THR A 241 -55.69 -3.80 23.56
CA THR A 241 -54.93 -4.30 24.72
C THR A 241 -54.55 -3.16 25.67
N ASN A 242 -54.77 -3.37 26.97
CA ASN A 242 -54.27 -2.47 28.00
C ASN A 242 -52.76 -2.71 28.20
N ILE A 243 -51.94 -1.72 27.80
CA ILE A 243 -50.49 -1.82 27.86
C ILE A 243 -49.91 -1.70 29.27
N ASN A 244 -50.74 -1.34 30.27
CA ASN A 244 -50.28 -1.40 31.65
C ASN A 244 -50.01 -2.84 32.13
N THR A 245 -50.56 -3.84 31.45
CA THR A 245 -50.34 -5.26 31.72
C THR A 245 -48.99 -5.76 31.21
N PHE A 246 -48.24 -4.94 30.45
CA PHE A 246 -47.01 -5.35 29.78
C PHE A 246 -45.80 -5.21 30.72
N GLY A 247 -45.62 -6.24 31.55
CA GLY A 247 -44.52 -6.39 32.48
C GLY A 247 -43.32 -7.14 31.88
N ARG A 248 -42.55 -7.82 32.75
CA ARG A 248 -41.30 -8.50 32.39
C ARG A 248 -41.47 -9.68 31.44
N ASP A 249 -42.63 -10.33 31.46
CA ASP A 249 -42.99 -11.43 30.58
C ASP A 249 -43.35 -10.97 29.15
N LYS A 250 -43.47 -9.65 28.96
CA LYS A 250 -43.83 -8.99 27.69
C LYS A 250 -42.72 -8.04 27.20
N PHE A 251 -41.44 -8.39 27.43
CA PHE A 251 -40.35 -7.65 26.80
C PHE A 251 -40.38 -7.83 25.29
N GLY A 252 -40.22 -6.74 24.56
CA GLY A 252 -40.27 -6.73 23.11
C GLY A 252 -40.72 -5.40 22.52
N ILE A 253 -40.90 -5.40 21.21
CA ILE A 253 -41.39 -4.27 20.42
C ILE A 253 -42.75 -4.67 19.84
N TYR A 254 -43.76 -3.82 20.03
CA TYR A 254 -45.15 -4.07 19.67
C TYR A 254 -45.72 -2.91 18.84
N SER A 255 -46.59 -3.20 17.88
CA SER A 255 -47.25 -2.18 17.07
C SER A 255 -48.66 -1.88 17.58
N GLN A 256 -49.03 -0.61 17.58
CA GLN A 256 -50.39 -0.13 17.74
C GLN A 256 -50.78 0.63 16.48
N THR A 257 -51.65 0.05 15.67
CA THR A 257 -52.00 0.61 14.35
C THR A 257 -53.18 1.56 14.37
N SER A 258 -53.98 1.59 15.45
CA SER A 258 -55.20 2.39 15.53
C SER A 258 -55.14 3.47 16.62
N PRO A 259 -55.28 4.76 16.26
CA PRO A 259 -55.39 5.84 17.24
C PRO A 259 -56.54 5.65 18.22
N THR A 260 -57.68 5.10 17.78
CA THR A 260 -58.88 4.93 18.62
C THR A 260 -58.74 3.83 19.66
N GLN A 261 -57.77 2.93 19.50
CA GLN A 261 -57.49 1.84 20.43
C GLN A 261 -56.36 2.20 21.41
N ALA A 262 -55.52 3.18 21.07
CA ALA A 262 -54.47 3.77 21.90
C ALA A 262 -55.01 4.74 22.97
N THR A 263 -55.97 4.33 23.78
CA THR A 263 -56.62 5.23 24.74
C THR A 263 -55.83 5.36 26.06
N VAL A 264 -56.00 6.48 26.76
CA VAL A 264 -55.44 6.66 28.12
C VAL A 264 -55.98 5.60 29.09
N ALA A 265 -57.23 5.17 28.91
CA ALA A 265 -57.82 4.06 29.69
C ALA A 265 -57.09 2.73 29.49
N ASN A 266 -56.49 2.52 28.31
CA ASN A 266 -55.64 1.36 28.00
C ASN A 266 -54.15 1.61 28.31
N GLY A 267 -53.80 2.69 29.01
CA GLY A 267 -52.45 2.97 29.47
C GLY A 267 -51.57 3.76 28.50
N TYR A 268 -52.08 4.22 27.35
CA TYR A 268 -51.31 4.99 26.37
C TYR A 268 -51.17 6.47 26.78
N PRO A 269 -50.06 7.14 26.40
CA PRO A 269 -49.85 8.55 26.72
C PRO A 269 -50.77 9.50 25.94
N ALA A 270 -51.21 9.09 24.74
CA ALA A 270 -52.07 9.86 23.86
C ALA A 270 -52.83 8.96 22.89
N MET A 271 -53.96 9.46 22.36
CA MET A 271 -54.83 8.78 21.40
C MET A 271 -54.23 8.80 19.98
N LEU A 272 -53.09 8.12 19.77
CA LEU A 272 -52.40 8.05 18.49
C LEU A 272 -51.72 6.69 18.28
N ALA A 273 -51.69 6.23 17.03
CA ALA A 273 -50.98 5.01 16.63
C ALA A 273 -49.46 5.17 16.76
N GLY A 274 -48.75 4.06 17.00
CA GLY A 274 -47.34 4.10 17.32
C GLY A 274 -46.75 2.73 17.66
N ILE A 275 -45.53 2.76 18.20
CA ILE A 275 -44.77 1.58 18.61
C ILE A 275 -44.60 1.63 20.13
N LEU A 276 -44.90 0.52 20.80
CA LEU A 276 -44.58 0.28 22.20
C LEU A 276 -43.31 -0.58 22.28
N GLU A 277 -42.29 -0.06 22.94
CA GLU A 277 -41.10 -0.81 23.33
C GLU A 277 -41.18 -1.10 24.83
N VAL A 278 -40.97 -2.35 25.22
CA VAL A 278 -40.95 -2.80 26.62
C VAL A 278 -39.61 -3.46 26.89
N PHE A 279 -38.82 -2.88 27.79
CA PHE A 279 -37.45 -3.32 28.07
C PHE A 279 -37.13 -3.31 29.57
N PRO A 280 -36.09 -4.05 30.01
CA PRO A 280 -35.67 -4.04 31.40
C PRO A 280 -35.31 -2.64 31.90
N GLY A 281 -35.80 -2.27 33.09
CA GLY A 281 -35.41 -1.06 33.81
C GLY A 281 -34.18 -1.26 34.71
N ALA A 282 -33.57 -0.16 35.17
CA ALA A 282 -32.34 -0.18 35.97
C ALA A 282 -32.52 -0.73 37.40
N TYR A 283 -33.74 -0.68 37.96
CA TYR A 283 -34.03 -1.26 39.27
C TYR A 283 -34.20 -2.78 39.18
N THR A 284 -33.91 -3.53 40.24
CA THR A 284 -34.14 -4.99 40.27
C THR A 284 -35.60 -5.30 39.97
N ASN A 285 -35.86 -6.05 38.88
CA ASN A 285 -37.19 -6.33 38.33
C ASN A 285 -37.95 -5.13 37.71
N GLY A 286 -37.27 -4.01 37.45
CA GLY A 286 -37.86 -2.85 36.81
C GLY A 286 -38.25 -3.09 35.34
N VAL A 287 -39.27 -2.39 34.88
CA VAL A 287 -39.73 -2.38 33.48
C VAL A 287 -39.80 -0.93 33.01
N ILE A 288 -39.29 -0.67 31.82
CA ILE A 288 -39.47 0.62 31.13
C ILE A 288 -40.34 0.38 29.91
N GLN A 289 -41.29 1.28 29.73
CA GLN A 289 -42.07 1.37 28.52
C GLN A 289 -41.73 2.65 27.79
N ARG A 290 -41.50 2.55 26.49
CA ARG A 290 -41.40 3.69 25.58
C ARG A 290 -42.47 3.58 24.52
N TYR A 291 -43.18 4.67 24.28
CA TYR A 291 -44.17 4.75 23.21
C TYR A 291 -43.77 5.84 22.21
N THR A 292 -43.57 5.44 20.96
CA THR A 292 -43.20 6.35 19.87
C THR A 292 -44.39 6.51 18.94
N GLU A 293 -44.95 7.71 18.90
CA GLU A 293 -46.08 8.06 18.03
C GLU A 293 -45.65 8.13 16.56
N HIS A 294 -46.39 7.47 15.66
CA HIS A 294 -46.02 7.34 14.25
C HIS A 294 -46.01 8.68 13.48
N LEU A 295 -46.97 9.57 13.71
CA LEU A 295 -47.11 10.83 12.94
C LEU A 295 -46.44 12.04 13.60
N SER A 296 -46.49 12.13 14.93
CA SER A 296 -45.96 13.29 15.66
C SER A 296 -44.47 13.16 15.96
N GLY A 297 -43.92 11.93 15.89
CA GLY A 297 -42.56 11.62 16.32
C GLY A 297 -42.33 11.77 17.83
N LYS A 298 -43.38 12.01 18.62
CA LYS A 298 -43.27 12.15 20.07
C LYS A 298 -42.91 10.80 20.68
N CYS A 299 -41.84 10.80 21.45
CA CYS A 299 -41.44 9.68 22.27
C CYS A 299 -41.86 9.93 23.71
N TRP A 300 -42.63 9.02 24.27
CA TRP A 300 -43.04 9.01 25.66
C TRP A 300 -42.33 7.88 26.37
N GLN A 301 -41.93 8.09 27.61
CA GLN A 301 -41.32 7.06 28.44
C GLN A 301 -41.95 7.06 29.83
N ARG A 302 -42.14 5.87 30.37
CA ARG A 302 -42.49 5.65 31.78
C ARG A 302 -41.75 4.43 32.31
N ALA A 303 -41.61 4.35 33.62
CA ALA A 303 -41.01 3.21 34.28
C ALA A 303 -41.97 2.64 35.33
N SER A 304 -41.79 1.38 35.69
CA SER A 304 -42.41 0.81 36.88
C SER A 304 -41.95 1.61 38.11
N SER A 305 -42.87 2.27 38.80
CA SER A 305 -42.60 3.13 39.96
C SER A 305 -42.41 2.34 41.27
N ASN A 306 -42.76 1.04 41.28
CA ASN A 306 -42.55 0.13 42.40
C ASN A 306 -42.48 -1.34 41.91
N VAL A 307 -42.38 -2.30 42.83
CA VAL A 307 -42.46 -3.75 42.55
C VAL A 307 -43.74 -4.06 41.76
N TRP A 308 -43.59 -4.83 40.69
CA TRP A 308 -44.68 -5.26 39.83
C TRP A 308 -45.81 -5.94 40.62
N ASN A 309 -47.06 -5.52 40.40
CA ASN A 309 -48.22 -6.04 41.14
C ASN A 309 -48.90 -7.25 40.48
N GLY A 310 -48.39 -7.74 39.35
CA GLY A 310 -48.88 -8.95 38.69
C GLY A 310 -49.95 -8.74 37.61
N THR A 311 -50.62 -7.59 37.57
CA THR A 311 -51.77 -7.37 36.67
C THR A 311 -51.76 -6.01 35.95
N ASP A 312 -51.44 -4.92 36.64
CA ASP A 312 -51.51 -3.56 36.09
C ASP A 312 -50.46 -2.74 36.83
N GLY A 313 -49.22 -2.75 36.30
CA GLY A 313 -48.06 -2.32 37.07
C GLY A 313 -48.22 -0.93 37.70
N PRO A 314 -47.59 -0.67 38.86
CA PRO A 314 -47.46 0.70 39.32
C PRO A 314 -46.55 1.42 38.31
N TRP A 315 -47.14 2.25 37.45
CA TRP A 315 -46.43 3.02 36.45
C TRP A 315 -46.18 4.44 36.96
N SER A 316 -45.00 5.00 36.68
CA SER A 316 -44.83 6.44 36.73
C SER A 316 -45.71 7.09 35.66
N ASP A 317 -45.99 8.39 35.84
CA ASP A 317 -46.59 9.17 34.77
C ASP A 317 -45.73 9.10 33.50
N TRP A 318 -46.40 9.18 32.35
CA TRP A 318 -45.72 9.28 31.06
C TRP A 318 -44.98 10.61 30.98
N VAL A 319 -43.68 10.53 30.74
CA VAL A 319 -42.84 11.69 30.46
C VAL A 319 -42.55 11.73 28.97
N GLN A 320 -42.89 12.84 28.32
CA GLN A 320 -42.54 13.04 26.92
C GLN A 320 -41.03 13.31 26.82
N SER A 321 -40.26 12.31 26.38
CA SER A 321 -38.80 12.37 26.28
C SER A 321 -38.31 13.47 25.32
N SER A 322 -39.13 13.89 24.35
CA SER A 322 -38.79 15.00 23.46
C SER A 322 -38.87 16.39 24.11
N THR A 323 -39.42 16.51 25.32
CA THR A 323 -39.71 17.81 25.97
C THR A 323 -38.86 18.07 27.21
N VAL A 324 -38.16 17.05 27.73
CA VAL A 324 -37.33 17.18 28.94
C VAL A 324 -36.11 18.05 28.63
N GLY A 325 -36.04 19.24 29.23
CA GLY A 325 -34.97 20.22 29.00
C GLY A 325 -35.12 21.05 27.73
N SER A 326 -36.22 20.92 26.98
CA SER A 326 -36.50 21.76 25.81
C SER A 326 -37.17 23.08 26.19
N VAL A 327 -36.84 24.16 25.48
CA VAL A 327 -37.55 25.44 25.62
C VAL A 327 -38.93 25.30 24.96
N ALA A 328 -39.99 25.51 25.72
CA ALA A 328 -41.35 25.43 25.18
C ALA A 328 -41.66 26.66 24.32
N ALA A 329 -42.03 26.45 23.05
CA ALA A 329 -42.61 27.48 22.21
C ALA A 329 -44.11 27.54 22.47
N ASN A 330 -44.54 28.54 23.24
CA ASN A 330 -45.90 28.66 23.74
C ASN A 330 -46.79 29.47 22.78
N SER A 331 -48.11 29.28 22.91
CA SER A 331 -49.14 29.97 22.13
C SER A 331 -49.11 31.50 22.32
N ALA A 332 -49.84 32.23 21.46
CA ALA A 332 -49.90 33.69 21.49
C ALA A 332 -50.37 34.22 22.87
N LEU A 333 -49.75 35.29 23.36
CA LEU A 333 -50.08 35.90 24.66
C LEU A 333 -51.47 36.54 24.68
N GLY A 334 -52.01 36.98 23.55
CA GLY A 334 -53.35 37.57 23.50
C GLY A 334 -53.52 38.71 24.52
N SER A 335 -54.49 38.58 25.43
CA SER A 335 -54.75 39.55 26.51
C SER A 335 -54.01 39.31 27.82
N THR A 336 -52.97 38.47 27.82
CA THR A 336 -52.20 38.10 29.02
C THR A 336 -51.46 39.30 29.60
N ASP A 337 -51.51 39.44 30.92
CA ASP A 337 -50.66 40.36 31.68
C ASP A 337 -49.27 39.72 31.89
N LEU A 338 -48.21 40.40 31.44
CA LEU A 338 -46.83 39.89 31.55
C LEU A 338 -46.37 39.67 32.98
N ASN A 339 -46.99 40.33 33.96
CA ASN A 339 -46.66 40.08 35.36
C ASN A 339 -47.01 38.66 35.79
N THR A 340 -48.01 38.02 35.17
CA THR A 340 -48.45 36.65 35.48
C THR A 340 -47.60 35.56 34.84
N VAL A 341 -46.67 35.93 33.96
CA VAL A 341 -45.86 34.97 33.18
C VAL A 341 -44.52 34.72 33.85
N GLY A 342 -44.45 33.72 34.74
CA GLY A 342 -43.22 33.37 35.45
C GLY A 342 -43.25 31.96 36.04
N PHE A 343 -42.12 31.54 36.59
CA PHE A 343 -41.97 30.26 37.28
C PHE A 343 -40.99 30.38 38.46
N SER A 344 -41.12 29.46 39.42
CA SER A 344 -40.32 29.42 40.65
C SER A 344 -38.91 28.85 40.43
N LEU A 345 -38.03 29.03 41.42
CA LEU A 345 -36.64 28.52 41.41
C LEU A 345 -36.54 27.00 41.19
N THR A 346 -37.55 26.24 41.59
CA THR A 346 -37.56 24.77 41.50
C THR A 346 -38.07 24.28 40.15
N ALA A 347 -38.60 25.15 39.30
CA ALA A 347 -39.07 24.79 37.98
C ALA A 347 -37.91 24.80 36.98
N VAL A 348 -37.59 23.64 36.38
CA VAL A 348 -36.63 23.54 35.28
C VAL A 348 -37.34 23.89 33.97
N GLN A 349 -37.63 25.17 33.76
CA GLN A 349 -38.44 25.65 32.65
C GLN A 349 -37.79 26.86 31.96
N ALA A 350 -37.99 26.94 30.66
CA ALA A 350 -37.78 28.14 29.86
C ALA A 350 -38.86 28.15 28.78
N ALA A 351 -39.42 29.32 28.51
CA ALA A 351 -40.53 29.46 27.57
C ALA A 351 -40.35 30.68 26.67
N ILE A 352 -40.77 30.52 25.42
CA ILE A 352 -40.83 31.60 24.43
C ILE A 352 -42.30 31.80 24.08
N TYR A 353 -42.76 33.03 24.20
CA TYR A 353 -44.10 33.44 23.82
C TYR A 353 -44.03 34.51 22.73
N HIS A 354 -45.11 34.67 21.97
CA HIS A 354 -45.26 35.76 21.01
C HIS A 354 -46.52 36.58 21.31
N GLN A 355 -46.39 37.90 21.24
CA GLN A 355 -47.51 38.83 21.19
C GLN A 355 -47.66 39.27 19.74
N SER A 356 -48.78 38.89 19.12
CA SER A 356 -49.03 39.07 17.68
C SER A 356 -49.60 40.44 17.31
N ALA A 357 -50.10 41.23 18.26
CA ALA A 357 -50.76 42.51 17.97
C ALA A 357 -50.34 43.64 18.91
N ASN A 358 -50.05 44.82 18.34
CA ASN A 358 -49.72 46.04 19.11
C ASN A 358 -50.84 46.43 20.07
N ALA A 359 -52.11 46.31 19.65
CA ALA A 359 -53.27 46.65 20.47
C ALA A 359 -53.39 45.80 21.75
N SER A 360 -52.76 44.62 21.77
CA SER A 360 -52.76 43.72 22.92
C SER A 360 -51.56 43.91 23.85
N ALA A 361 -50.50 44.60 23.40
CA ALA A 361 -49.34 44.99 24.17
C ALA A 361 -49.58 46.38 24.78
N THR A 362 -50.03 46.45 26.03
CA THR A 362 -50.34 47.71 26.71
C THR A 362 -49.57 47.84 28.02
N ALA A 363 -49.36 49.08 28.47
CA ALA A 363 -48.74 49.36 29.76
C ALA A 363 -49.53 48.75 30.93
N ASP A 364 -50.87 48.75 30.86
CA ASP A 364 -51.76 48.14 31.86
C ASP A 364 -51.59 46.61 31.98
N ARG A 365 -51.03 45.96 30.94
CA ARG A 365 -50.66 44.54 30.93
C ARG A 365 -49.16 44.32 31.12
N ASN A 366 -48.47 45.33 31.63
CA ASN A 366 -47.05 45.33 31.97
C ASN A 366 -46.11 45.05 30.79
N TYR A 367 -46.51 45.42 29.57
CA TYR A 367 -45.60 45.46 28.42
C TYR A 367 -44.67 46.67 28.52
N PRO A 368 -43.39 46.52 28.18
CA PRO A 368 -42.44 47.64 28.22
C PRO A 368 -42.67 48.68 27.12
N GLU A 369 -43.28 48.27 26.01
CA GLU A 369 -43.56 49.11 24.85
C GLU A 369 -44.89 48.68 24.23
N ALA A 370 -45.67 49.62 23.68
CA ALA A 370 -46.99 49.36 23.11
C ALA A 370 -46.92 48.70 21.71
N LYS A 371 -46.20 47.58 21.62
CA LYS A 371 -45.87 46.89 20.38
C LYS A 371 -45.87 45.37 20.51
N ALA A 372 -46.25 44.70 19.42
CA ALA A 372 -46.08 43.27 19.24
C ALA A 372 -44.61 42.86 19.33
N GLY A 373 -44.36 41.61 19.65
CA GLY A 373 -43.00 41.15 19.90
C GLY A 373 -42.91 39.77 20.51
N THR A 374 -41.70 39.36 20.84
CA THR A 374 -41.38 38.06 21.40
C THR A 374 -40.98 38.22 22.87
N LEU A 375 -41.59 37.43 23.74
CA LEU A 375 -41.23 37.35 25.15
C LEU A 375 -40.45 36.06 25.42
N PHE A 376 -39.27 36.19 26.00
CA PHE A 376 -38.49 35.10 26.55
C PHE A 376 -38.64 35.11 28.07
N VAL A 377 -38.95 33.96 28.66
CA VAL A 377 -38.98 33.76 30.11
C VAL A 377 -37.99 32.66 30.45
N THR A 378 -36.92 33.02 31.15
CA THR A 378 -35.75 32.16 31.37
C THR A 378 -35.43 32.06 32.86
N GLY A 379 -34.87 30.93 33.29
CA GLY A 379 -34.48 30.73 34.69
C GLY A 379 -33.42 31.75 35.13
N SER A 380 -33.62 32.34 36.31
CA SER A 380 -32.72 33.35 36.89
C SER A 380 -32.90 33.40 38.41
N ALA A 381 -32.19 34.31 39.08
CA ALA A 381 -32.34 34.54 40.52
C ALA A 381 -33.83 34.73 40.88
N TYR A 382 -34.25 34.14 42.00
CA TYR A 382 -35.63 34.17 42.50
C TYR A 382 -36.70 33.46 41.65
N GLY A 383 -36.31 32.86 40.54
CA GLY A 383 -37.15 31.96 39.74
C GLY A 383 -36.91 32.15 38.26
N CYS A 384 -37.23 33.34 37.76
CA CYS A 384 -37.11 33.66 36.35
C CYS A 384 -36.80 35.14 36.09
N GLN A 385 -36.44 35.42 34.84
CA GLN A 385 -36.33 36.75 34.26
C GLN A 385 -37.07 36.80 32.93
N GLN A 386 -37.43 38.00 32.50
CA GLN A 386 -38.11 38.26 31.25
C GLN A 386 -37.23 39.11 30.33
N MET A 387 -37.27 38.78 29.05
CA MET A 387 -36.73 39.61 27.96
C MET A 387 -37.80 39.76 26.90
N PHE A 388 -38.14 40.99 26.51
CA PHE A 388 -39.10 41.29 25.46
C PHE A 388 -38.40 41.98 24.29
N ILE A 389 -38.62 41.49 23.07
CA ILE A 389 -38.06 42.05 21.83
C ILE A 389 -39.23 42.52 20.96
N THR A 390 -39.28 43.80 20.63
CA THR A 390 -40.31 44.34 19.72
C THR A 390 -40.08 43.88 18.28
N PHE A 391 -41.15 43.63 17.53
CA PHE A 391 -41.04 43.03 16.20
C PHE A 391 -40.46 43.95 15.11
N ASP A 392 -40.64 45.27 15.23
CA ASP A 392 -40.31 46.26 14.19
C ASP A 392 -39.02 47.03 14.49
N THR A 393 -38.88 47.55 15.71
CA THR A 393 -37.70 48.31 16.14
C THR A 393 -36.58 47.42 16.65
N CYS A 394 -36.89 46.16 16.97
CA CYS A 394 -35.99 45.21 17.64
C CYS A 394 -35.44 45.77 18.96
N ASN A 395 -36.23 46.61 19.64
CA ASN A 395 -35.89 47.11 20.97
C ASN A 395 -35.95 45.95 21.96
N ILE A 396 -34.88 45.79 22.74
CA ILE A 396 -34.78 44.73 23.74
C ILE A 396 -35.00 45.34 25.11
N TRP A 397 -35.95 44.77 25.84
CA TRP A 397 -36.30 45.13 27.19
C TRP A 397 -36.06 43.93 28.10
N VAL A 398 -35.46 44.14 29.26
CA VAL A 398 -35.18 43.08 30.23
C VAL A 398 -35.68 43.46 31.62
N ARG A 399 -36.17 42.47 32.38
CA ARG A 399 -36.45 42.62 33.81
C ARG A 399 -36.28 41.29 34.52
N GLY A 400 -35.91 41.36 35.79
CA GLY A 400 -35.86 40.21 36.70
C GLY A 400 -36.84 40.36 37.85
N LEU A 401 -37.03 39.28 38.61
CA LEU A 401 -37.75 39.35 39.87
C LEU A 401 -36.92 40.09 40.94
N SER A 402 -37.60 40.77 41.86
CA SER A 402 -36.97 41.41 43.03
C SER A 402 -36.90 40.47 44.25
N SER A 403 -37.73 39.44 44.30
CA SER A 403 -37.71 38.34 45.29
C SER A 403 -38.36 37.08 44.69
N ASN A 404 -38.39 35.96 45.43
CA ASN A 404 -38.95 34.68 44.95
C ASN A 404 -40.31 34.85 44.28
N TRP A 405 -40.49 34.20 43.11
CA TRP A 405 -41.76 34.16 42.39
C TRP A 405 -42.91 33.76 43.32
N ASN A 406 -43.94 34.60 43.40
CA ASN A 406 -45.05 34.41 44.31
C ASN A 406 -46.15 33.45 43.78
N GLY A 407 -45.96 32.89 42.58
CA GLY A 407 -46.94 32.00 41.94
C GLY A 407 -48.07 32.71 41.19
N LYS A 408 -48.11 34.05 41.18
CA LYS A 408 -49.24 34.82 40.66
C LYS A 408 -48.83 35.94 39.70
N ASP A 409 -48.01 36.90 40.13
CA ASP A 409 -47.82 38.17 39.43
C ASP A 409 -46.46 38.87 39.67
N GLY A 410 -45.50 38.23 40.33
CA GLY A 410 -44.17 38.82 40.56
C GLY A 410 -43.57 38.44 41.91
N PRO A 411 -42.76 39.31 42.55
CA PRO A 411 -42.61 40.74 42.28
C PRO A 411 -41.53 41.05 41.23
N TRP A 412 -41.91 41.82 40.20
CA TRP A 412 -41.02 42.22 39.10
C TRP A 412 -40.30 43.54 39.37
N ARG A 413 -39.03 43.63 38.97
CA ARG A 413 -38.35 44.91 38.82
C ARG A 413 -38.91 45.67 37.60
N PRO A 414 -38.73 47.00 37.55
CA PRO A 414 -39.03 47.76 36.34
C PRO A 414 -38.28 47.22 35.13
N TRP A 415 -38.89 47.38 33.95
CA TRP A 415 -38.22 47.09 32.68
C TRP A 415 -37.02 48.01 32.46
N VAL A 416 -35.93 47.43 31.97
CA VAL A 416 -34.71 48.14 31.58
C VAL A 416 -34.53 47.97 30.07
N ALA A 417 -34.39 49.08 29.36
CA ALA A 417 -34.07 49.07 27.94
C ALA A 417 -32.59 48.75 27.71
N LEU A 418 -32.29 47.91 26.71
CA LEU A 418 -30.94 47.74 26.18
C LEU A 418 -30.77 48.65 24.96
N TYR A 419 -29.69 49.42 24.96
CA TYR A 419 -29.36 50.30 23.85
C TYR A 419 -28.61 49.55 22.74
N GLY A 420 -28.89 49.92 21.49
CA GLY A 420 -28.30 49.32 20.28
C GLY A 420 -28.35 50.29 19.11
N THR A 421 -27.99 49.85 17.90
CA THR A 421 -27.91 50.73 16.72
C THR A 421 -29.23 51.44 16.41
N ASN A 422 -30.36 50.75 16.62
CA ASN A 422 -31.71 51.27 16.38
C ASN A 422 -32.31 52.01 17.59
N ASN A 423 -31.73 51.83 18.77
CA ASN A 423 -32.15 52.47 20.03
C ASN A 423 -30.90 53.03 20.72
N LYS A 424 -30.35 54.12 20.17
CA LYS A 424 -29.14 54.74 20.71
C LYS A 424 -29.49 55.54 21.97
N PRO A 425 -28.61 55.57 22.98
CA PRO A 425 -28.83 56.43 24.13
C PRO A 425 -28.78 57.90 23.69
N THR A 426 -29.64 58.72 24.28
CA THR A 426 -29.62 60.17 24.09
C THR A 426 -28.43 60.78 24.85
N ALA A 427 -28.07 62.03 24.53
CA ALA A 427 -27.01 62.73 25.26
C ALA A 427 -27.33 62.83 26.78
N ALA A 428 -28.61 62.94 27.15
CA ALA A 428 -29.05 62.90 28.54
C ALA A 428 -28.81 61.53 29.19
N ASP A 429 -29.08 60.44 28.47
CA ASP A 429 -28.92 59.07 28.99
C ASP A 429 -27.46 58.73 29.33
N VAL A 430 -26.48 59.39 28.69
CA VAL A 430 -25.04 59.17 28.94
C VAL A 430 -24.35 60.34 29.65
N GLY A 431 -25.10 61.35 30.11
CA GLY A 431 -24.53 62.55 30.74
C GLY A 431 -23.61 63.36 29.82
N ALA A 432 -23.79 63.25 28.50
CA ALA A 432 -23.04 63.98 27.50
C ALA A 432 -23.73 65.31 27.13
N TRP A 433 -22.93 66.26 26.66
CA TRP A 433 -23.47 67.48 26.05
C TRP A 433 -24.03 67.20 24.66
N THR A 434 -25.14 67.85 24.35
CA THR A 434 -25.67 67.89 22.98
C THR A 434 -24.71 68.63 22.05
N ALA A 435 -24.77 68.32 20.75
CA ALA A 435 -23.99 69.04 19.74
C ALA A 435 -24.20 70.56 19.80
N THR A 436 -25.43 71.00 20.13
CA THR A 436 -25.77 72.41 20.33
C THR A 436 -25.03 73.05 21.50
N GLN A 437 -24.93 72.34 22.64
CA GLN A 437 -24.18 72.82 23.81
C GLN A 437 -22.67 72.90 23.54
N SER A 438 -22.10 71.92 22.83
CA SER A 438 -20.69 71.94 22.42
C SER A 438 -20.40 73.14 21.52
N ALA A 439 -21.22 73.36 20.50
CA ALA A 439 -21.06 74.47 19.56
C ALA A 439 -21.17 75.86 20.23
N ALA A 440 -22.04 75.99 21.24
CA ALA A 440 -22.15 77.22 22.02
C ALA A 440 -20.87 77.53 22.83
N SER A 441 -20.22 76.49 23.38
CA SER A 441 -18.98 76.63 24.13
C SER A 441 -17.78 76.97 23.23
N GLU A 442 -17.69 76.34 22.06
CA GLU A 442 -16.66 76.65 21.05
C GLU A 442 -16.78 78.10 20.57
N LYS A 443 -18.01 78.57 20.33
CA LYS A 443 -18.26 79.96 19.97
C LYS A 443 -17.84 80.93 21.09
N ALA A 444 -18.14 80.62 22.35
CA ALA A 444 -17.76 81.45 23.49
C ALA A 444 -16.23 81.60 23.60
N LEU A 445 -15.47 80.51 23.40
CA LEU A 445 -14.00 80.54 23.38
C LEU A 445 -13.46 81.36 22.21
N SER A 446 -14.06 81.22 21.01
CA SER A 446 -13.69 82.02 19.84
C SER A 446 -13.90 83.52 20.05
N ASP A 447 -15.01 83.90 20.69
CA ASP A 447 -15.34 85.30 20.97
C ASP A 447 -14.37 85.92 22.02
N GLU A 448 -13.89 85.12 22.98
CA GLU A 448 -12.88 85.53 23.97
C GLU A 448 -11.49 85.76 23.33
N ILE A 449 -11.05 84.88 22.44
CA ILE A 449 -9.77 85.03 21.71
C ILE A 449 -9.78 86.31 20.85
N ALA A 450 -10.91 86.64 20.23
CA ALA A 450 -11.05 87.83 19.39
C ALA A 450 -10.89 89.17 20.15
N THR A 451 -11.06 89.17 21.48
CA THR A 451 -10.96 90.39 22.30
C THR A 451 -9.56 90.63 22.88
N ALA A 452 -8.72 89.60 23.03
CA ALA A 452 -7.43 89.70 23.73
C ALA A 452 -6.23 90.15 22.87
N PHE A 453 -6.27 90.00 21.52
CA PHE A 453 -5.13 90.35 20.65
C PHE A 453 -5.60 90.71 19.22
N LYS A 454 -5.84 92.00 18.95
CA LYS A 454 -6.46 92.45 17.69
C LYS A 454 -5.44 92.56 16.55
N ILE A 455 -5.45 91.61 15.61
CA ILE A 455 -4.85 91.80 14.29
C ILE A 455 -5.76 92.75 13.50
N ARG A 456 -5.23 93.90 13.09
CA ARG A 456 -5.99 94.95 12.38
C ARG A 456 -5.75 94.83 10.88
N THR A 457 -6.66 95.39 10.09
CA THR A 457 -6.47 95.52 8.65
C THR A 457 -5.17 96.28 8.37
N ASN A 458 -4.43 95.82 7.37
CA ASN A 458 -3.18 96.44 6.95
C ASN A 458 -3.40 97.91 6.54
N LEU A 459 -2.41 98.76 6.84
CA LEU A 459 -2.40 100.13 6.35
C LEU A 459 -2.24 100.17 4.83
N THR A 460 -2.93 101.11 4.20
CA THR A 460 -2.92 101.38 2.77
C THR A 460 -2.03 102.58 2.45
N ALA A 461 -1.81 102.87 1.17
CA ALA A 461 -0.92 103.95 0.71
C ALA A 461 -1.35 105.37 1.16
N THR A 462 -2.62 105.55 1.50
CA THR A 462 -3.17 106.83 2.00
C THR A 462 -3.11 106.95 3.52
N ASP A 463 -2.90 105.85 4.23
CA ASP A 463 -2.94 105.83 5.68
C ASP A 463 -1.64 106.35 6.30
N THR A 464 -1.80 106.99 7.46
CA THR A 464 -0.68 107.47 8.29
C THR A 464 -0.74 106.77 9.66
N PRO A 465 0.41 106.35 10.22
CA PRO A 465 0.45 105.86 11.59
C PRO A 465 0.11 106.96 12.61
N ASN A 466 0.11 108.24 12.23
CA ASN A 466 -0.18 109.35 13.14
C ASN A 466 -1.64 109.37 13.63
N THR A 467 -2.57 108.79 12.87
CA THR A 467 -4.00 108.72 13.24
C THR A 467 -4.31 107.49 14.11
N LEU A 468 -3.39 106.52 14.22
CA LEU A 468 -3.61 105.29 14.97
C LEU A 468 -3.46 105.52 16.48
N ARG A 469 -4.58 105.76 17.18
CA ARG A 469 -4.59 106.02 18.62
C ARG A 469 -5.81 105.51 19.37
N GLY A 470 -5.66 105.39 20.69
CA GLY A 470 -6.74 105.05 21.62
C GLY A 470 -7.16 103.58 21.57
N SER A 471 -7.97 103.19 22.56
CA SER A 471 -8.34 101.78 22.77
C SER A 471 -9.12 101.14 21.63
N SER A 472 -9.83 101.94 20.84
CA SER A 472 -10.52 101.49 19.63
C SER A 472 -9.58 101.13 18.49
N MET A 473 -8.32 101.58 18.53
CA MET A 473 -7.28 101.31 17.52
C MET A 473 -6.09 100.52 18.07
N PHE A 474 -6.15 99.98 19.29
CA PHE A 474 -5.11 99.07 19.76
C PHE A 474 -5.10 97.77 18.94
N GLY A 475 -3.90 97.28 18.66
CA GLY A 475 -3.70 96.10 17.81
C GLY A 475 -2.50 96.24 16.89
N HIS A 476 -2.38 95.27 15.98
CA HIS A 476 -1.25 95.16 15.07
C HIS A 476 -1.67 95.55 13.66
N TYR A 477 -0.96 96.52 13.08
CA TYR A 477 -1.20 97.00 11.73
C TYR A 477 -0.06 96.57 10.83
N GLY A 478 -0.32 95.70 9.88
CA GLY A 478 0.65 95.39 8.83
C GLY A 478 0.83 96.59 7.91
N VAL A 479 2.07 96.87 7.52
CA VAL A 479 2.42 97.87 6.52
C VAL A 479 3.01 97.10 5.33
N PRO A 480 2.21 96.84 4.28
CA PRO A 480 2.54 95.89 3.21
C PRO A 480 3.65 96.36 2.26
N GLY A 481 4.15 97.58 2.47
CA GLY A 481 5.31 98.13 1.76
C GLY A 481 4.93 98.77 0.43
N ALA A 482 5.00 100.10 0.41
CA ALA A 482 4.81 100.90 -0.79
C ALA A 482 5.67 102.16 -0.70
N ALA A 483 5.99 102.75 -1.87
CA ALA A 483 6.61 104.08 -2.00
C ALA A 483 5.89 105.19 -1.22
N ALA A 484 4.66 104.92 -0.75
CA ALA A 484 3.82 105.81 0.00
C ALA A 484 4.10 105.85 1.52
N ALA A 485 4.89 104.94 2.09
CA ALA A 485 5.27 104.98 3.51
C ALA A 485 6.51 105.87 3.70
N THR A 486 6.29 107.17 3.90
CA THR A 486 7.36 108.17 4.00
C THR A 486 7.46 108.78 5.40
N THR A 487 8.62 109.34 5.74
CA THR A 487 8.80 110.07 7.00
C THR A 487 7.88 111.29 7.10
N GLU A 488 7.56 111.94 5.97
CA GLU A 488 6.58 113.04 5.92
C GLU A 488 5.17 112.62 6.35
N LYS A 489 4.77 111.37 6.07
CA LYS A 489 3.51 110.80 6.54
C LYS A 489 3.58 110.21 7.95
N GLY A 490 4.69 110.43 8.66
CA GLY A 490 4.86 110.00 10.06
C GLY A 490 5.34 108.57 10.24
N TYR A 491 5.80 107.88 9.19
CA TYR A 491 6.47 106.58 9.33
C TYR A 491 7.91 106.76 9.85
N PRO A 492 8.53 105.74 10.50
CA PRO A 492 9.88 105.88 11.05
C PRO A 492 10.97 106.15 10.01
N ILE A 493 10.82 105.56 8.81
CA ILE A 493 11.76 105.67 7.69
C ILE A 493 10.99 105.67 6.37
N ASN A 494 11.63 106.14 5.30
CA ASN A 494 11.08 106.02 3.95
C ASN A 494 11.03 104.56 3.49
N ASN A 495 9.97 104.19 2.78
CA ASN A 495 9.65 102.84 2.33
C ASN A 495 9.54 101.82 3.49
N PHE A 496 8.98 102.25 4.64
CA PHE A 496 8.78 101.34 5.77
C PHE A 496 7.86 100.16 5.37
N VAL A 497 8.36 98.95 5.57
CA VAL A 497 7.63 97.68 5.41
C VAL A 497 7.77 96.91 6.72
N GLY A 498 6.67 96.41 7.25
CA GLY A 498 6.70 95.70 8.53
C GLY A 498 5.38 95.77 9.27
N VAL A 499 5.44 95.88 10.60
CA VAL A 499 4.24 95.96 11.43
C VAL A 499 4.37 97.09 12.44
N ILE A 500 3.25 97.75 12.73
CA ILE A 500 3.15 98.77 13.77
C ILE A 500 2.17 98.26 14.83
N PHE A 501 2.67 98.14 16.06
CA PHE A 501 1.89 97.85 17.24
C PHE A 501 1.41 99.17 17.84
N VAL A 502 0.11 99.27 18.10
CA VAL A 502 -0.51 100.40 18.79
C VAL A 502 -1.03 99.87 20.10
N THR A 503 -0.49 100.39 21.21
CA THR A 503 -0.75 99.86 22.54
C THR A 503 -0.88 100.99 23.56
N TRP A 504 -1.22 100.62 24.79
CA TRP A 504 -1.21 101.52 25.93
C TRP A 504 0.20 102.05 26.20
N GLY A 505 0.30 103.35 26.44
CA GLY A 505 1.53 104.01 26.83
C GLY A 505 1.27 105.43 27.35
N PRO A 506 2.32 106.26 27.47
CA PRO A 506 2.20 107.64 27.95
C PRO A 506 1.15 108.43 27.16
N ASN A 507 0.33 109.23 27.86
CA ASN A 507 -0.80 109.97 27.28
C ASN A 507 -1.77 109.10 26.44
N ALA A 508 -1.98 107.86 26.89
CA ALA A 508 -2.92 106.85 26.38
C ALA A 508 -2.53 106.08 25.10
N THR A 509 -1.44 106.39 24.41
CA THR A 509 -1.01 105.59 23.25
C THR A 509 0.51 105.59 23.05
N GLN A 510 1.08 104.40 22.89
CA GLN A 510 2.43 104.17 22.41
C GLN A 510 2.39 103.38 21.11
N GLN A 511 3.37 103.66 20.23
CA GLN A 511 3.59 102.90 19.02
C GLN A 511 4.97 102.25 19.02
N ILE A 512 5.00 101.00 18.56
CA ILE A 512 6.23 100.22 18.37
C ILE A 512 6.20 99.66 16.96
N ALA A 513 7.18 100.02 16.15
CA ALA A 513 7.26 99.62 14.76
C ALA A 513 8.43 98.64 14.56
N PHE A 514 8.14 97.49 13.94
CA PHE A 514 9.14 96.51 13.56
C PHE A 514 9.21 96.47 12.04
N ASN A 515 10.39 96.75 11.51
CA ASN A 515 10.66 96.73 10.09
C ASN A 515 11.07 95.32 9.61
N ASN A 516 10.76 94.97 8.38
CA ASN A 516 11.12 93.68 7.77
C ASN A 516 12.64 93.44 7.66
N ASN A 517 13.46 94.50 7.73
CA ASN A 517 14.91 94.43 7.75
C ASN A 517 15.48 94.35 9.18
N GLY A 518 14.65 94.07 10.19
CA GLY A 518 15.07 93.83 11.58
C GLY A 518 15.27 95.10 12.43
N ARG A 519 15.05 96.29 11.87
CA ARG A 519 15.09 97.58 12.60
C ARG A 519 13.83 97.78 13.44
N GLN A 520 13.98 98.36 14.61
CA GLN A 520 12.89 98.58 15.56
C GLN A 520 12.81 100.04 15.96
N PHE A 521 11.60 100.58 16.07
CA PHE A 521 11.38 101.98 16.40
C PHE A 521 10.28 102.10 17.45
N THR A 522 10.39 103.09 18.34
CA THR A 522 9.33 103.43 19.28
C THR A 522 9.05 104.93 19.29
N ARG A 523 7.79 105.28 19.51
CA ARG A 523 7.36 106.64 19.81
C ARG A 523 6.14 106.63 20.71
N SER A 524 5.89 107.72 21.41
CA SER A 524 4.72 107.88 22.27
C SER A 524 4.05 109.23 22.05
N MET A 525 2.79 109.35 22.48
CA MET A 525 2.13 110.65 22.51
C MET A 525 2.76 111.56 23.56
N THR A 526 3.07 112.79 23.18
CA THR A 526 3.74 113.76 24.06
C THR A 526 2.77 114.72 24.74
N GLY A 527 1.50 114.72 24.36
CA GLY A 527 0.46 115.58 24.95
C GLY A 527 -0.95 115.24 24.45
N ALA A 528 -1.92 116.11 24.75
CA ALA A 528 -3.31 115.93 24.32
C ALA A 528 -3.47 116.01 22.80
N TRP A 529 -4.40 115.23 22.24
CA TRP A 529 -4.62 115.12 20.80
C TRP A 529 -5.02 116.44 20.15
N ASN A 530 -4.40 116.77 19.00
CA ASN A 530 -4.56 118.02 18.27
C ASN A 530 -5.73 118.04 17.26
N GLY A 531 -6.46 116.95 17.09
CA GLY A 531 -7.56 116.82 16.13
C GLY A 531 -7.20 116.11 14.83
N VAL A 532 -5.91 116.03 14.46
CA VAL A 532 -5.48 115.66 13.10
C VAL A 532 -4.42 114.55 13.09
N ASP A 533 -3.27 114.74 13.72
CA ASP A 533 -2.09 113.90 13.51
C ASP A 533 -1.05 113.89 14.66
N GLY A 534 -1.35 114.42 15.85
CA GLY A 534 -0.36 114.49 16.92
C GLY A 534 -0.86 115.14 18.21
N PRO A 535 0.01 115.44 19.19
CA PRO A 535 1.47 115.45 19.10
C PRO A 535 2.13 114.09 19.41
N TRP A 536 3.05 113.67 18.55
CA TRP A 536 3.88 112.49 18.72
C TRP A 536 5.32 112.88 19.05
N SER A 537 6.03 112.08 19.83
CA SER A 537 7.49 112.15 19.88
C SER A 537 8.07 111.78 18.51
N ALA A 538 9.31 112.21 18.25
CA ALA A 538 10.09 111.62 17.17
C ALA A 538 10.17 110.09 17.35
N TRP A 539 10.33 109.37 16.24
CA TRP A 539 10.63 107.95 16.28
C TRP A 539 12.06 107.76 16.80
N ASN A 540 12.19 106.98 17.86
CA ASN A 540 13.48 106.56 18.40
C ASN A 540 13.79 105.16 17.87
N GLU A 541 14.90 105.02 17.14
CA GLU A 541 15.38 103.70 16.71
C GLU A 541 16.03 102.96 17.87
N ILE A 542 15.73 101.67 17.98
CA ILE A 542 16.28 100.75 18.98
C ILE A 542 17.34 99.90 18.27
N TYR A 543 18.59 100.04 18.71
CA TYR A 543 19.70 99.23 18.21
C TYR A 543 19.82 97.90 18.96
N CYS A 544 20.25 96.86 18.27
CA CYS A 544 20.44 95.51 18.80
C CYS A 544 21.72 94.88 18.24
N GLN A 545 22.06 93.64 18.64
CA GLN A 545 23.30 92.99 18.18
C GLN A 545 23.36 92.78 16.66
N ALA A 546 22.21 92.63 16.00
CA ALA A 546 22.10 92.48 14.54
C ALA A 546 22.01 93.84 13.80
N ASN A 547 21.51 94.89 14.46
CA ASN A 547 21.42 96.26 13.95
C ASN A 547 22.18 97.17 14.91
N LYS A 548 23.52 97.14 14.86
CA LYS A 548 24.38 97.99 15.69
C LYS A 548 24.45 99.39 15.07
N PRO A 549 24.57 100.46 15.87
CA PRO A 549 24.83 101.77 15.30
C PRO A 549 26.15 101.73 14.54
N THR A 550 26.20 102.37 13.37
CA THR A 550 27.47 102.57 12.67
C THR A 550 28.34 103.55 13.46
N PRO A 551 29.67 103.56 13.26
CA PRO A 551 30.52 104.58 13.87
C PRO A 551 30.03 106.01 13.59
N ALA A 552 29.47 106.27 12.39
CA ALA A 552 28.86 107.55 12.06
C ALA A 552 27.60 107.86 12.91
N ASP A 553 26.76 106.86 13.20
CA ASP A 553 25.51 107.02 13.98
C ASP A 553 25.77 107.35 15.46
N VAL A 554 26.97 107.10 15.99
CA VAL A 554 27.37 107.46 17.37
C VAL A 554 28.46 108.54 17.42
N GLY A 555 28.77 109.18 16.30
CA GLY A 555 29.79 110.23 16.22
C GLY A 555 31.25 109.76 16.40
N ALA A 556 31.56 108.51 16.03
CA ALA A 556 32.88 107.86 16.12
C ALA A 556 33.47 107.46 14.73
N LEU A 557 34.78 107.12 14.67
CA LEU A 557 35.48 106.65 13.46
C LEU A 557 35.71 105.10 13.47
N PRO A 558 35.67 104.36 12.33
CA PRO A 558 35.72 102.89 12.30
C PRO A 558 37.12 102.27 12.53
N ALA A 559 37.21 101.20 13.32
CA ALA A 559 38.45 100.53 13.74
C ALA A 559 39.11 99.57 12.71
N GLY A 560 38.81 99.69 11.41
CA GLY A 560 39.07 98.65 10.39
C GLY A 560 39.81 99.08 9.12
N GLY A 561 40.58 100.16 9.16
CA GLY A 561 41.57 100.43 8.10
C GLY A 561 42.61 99.32 8.07
N THR A 562 42.55 98.44 7.05
CA THR A 562 43.52 97.40 6.66
C THR A 562 43.31 95.98 7.27
N ALA A 563 42.47 95.16 6.63
CA ALA A 563 42.72 93.74 6.26
C ALA A 563 41.42 92.96 6.00
N VAL A 564 40.68 93.34 4.96
CA VAL A 564 39.90 92.35 4.18
C VAL A 564 40.86 91.76 3.15
N ALA A 565 41.77 90.90 3.62
CA ALA A 565 42.62 90.05 2.81
C ALA A 565 42.96 88.79 3.62
N ALA A 566 42.02 87.86 3.71
CA ALA A 566 42.33 86.48 4.07
C ALA A 566 41.31 85.54 3.43
N SER A 567 41.18 85.61 2.11
CA SER A 567 40.64 84.52 1.30
C SER A 567 41.68 83.39 1.07
N LYS A 568 42.87 83.47 1.71
CA LYS A 568 43.98 82.51 1.64
C LYS A 568 44.73 82.40 2.97
N LEU A 569 45.21 81.20 3.33
CA LEU A 569 46.15 80.96 4.43
C LEU A 569 47.55 81.50 4.07
N ALA A 570 48.13 82.33 4.96
CA ALA A 570 49.40 83.03 4.73
C ALA A 570 50.64 82.13 4.52
N THR A 571 50.56 80.84 4.86
CA THR A 571 51.55 79.83 4.46
C THR A 571 50.80 78.53 4.14
N ALA A 572 50.92 78.04 2.90
CA ALA A 572 50.21 76.84 2.47
C ALA A 572 50.61 75.62 3.33
N ARG A 573 49.64 74.79 3.68
CA ARG A 573 49.85 73.55 4.44
C ARG A 573 49.61 72.36 3.53
N LYS A 574 50.40 71.30 3.67
CA LYS A 574 50.18 70.08 2.88
C LYS A 574 49.13 69.20 3.56
N ILE A 575 48.08 68.84 2.83
CA ILE A 575 47.13 67.79 3.20
C ILE A 575 47.43 66.58 2.31
N ALA A 576 47.86 65.47 2.90
CA ALA A 576 48.16 64.24 2.16
C ALA A 576 49.17 64.44 1.00
N GLY A 577 50.18 65.29 1.26
CA GLY A 577 51.25 65.66 0.31
C GLY A 577 50.91 66.78 -0.67
N VAL A 578 49.64 67.20 -0.76
CA VAL A 578 49.17 68.26 -1.68
C VAL A 578 48.98 69.58 -0.92
N GLU A 579 49.52 70.68 -1.44
CA GLU A 579 49.44 71.99 -0.79
C GLU A 579 48.04 72.60 -0.87
N PHE A 580 47.56 73.11 0.26
CA PHE A 580 46.27 73.76 0.42
C PHE A 580 46.41 75.05 1.20
N ASP A 581 45.76 76.10 0.71
CA ASP A 581 45.75 77.43 1.31
C ASP A 581 44.35 78.05 1.37
N GLY A 582 43.29 77.26 1.12
CA GLY A 582 41.91 77.71 1.26
C GLY A 582 41.32 78.45 0.05
N THR A 583 42.09 78.72 -1.01
CA THR A 583 41.60 79.51 -2.15
C THR A 583 40.87 78.71 -3.23
N LYS A 584 41.13 77.39 -3.33
CA LYS A 584 40.54 76.49 -4.33
C LYS A 584 40.45 75.07 -3.75
N ASP A 585 39.51 74.28 -4.24
CA ASP A 585 39.40 72.87 -3.89
C ASP A 585 40.67 72.10 -4.27
N ILE A 586 41.05 71.14 -3.44
CA ILE A 586 42.13 70.20 -3.73
C ILE A 586 41.54 68.83 -4.05
N ASN A 587 42.10 68.15 -5.04
CA ASN A 587 41.75 66.78 -5.36
C ASN A 587 42.81 65.85 -4.78
N LEU A 588 42.43 65.02 -3.81
CA LEU A 588 43.27 63.97 -3.25
C LEU A 588 42.95 62.67 -3.98
N ASN A 589 43.96 62.04 -4.57
CA ASN A 589 43.80 60.73 -5.22
C ASN A 589 44.20 59.58 -4.28
N ASN A 590 43.99 58.34 -4.71
CA ASN A 590 44.31 57.15 -3.92
C ASN A 590 45.77 57.13 -3.43
N SER A 591 46.72 57.72 -4.15
CA SER A 591 48.12 57.85 -3.72
C SER A 591 48.30 58.87 -2.60
N ASN A 592 47.53 59.97 -2.62
CA ASN A 592 47.59 61.02 -1.61
C ASN A 592 47.07 60.56 -0.24
N VAL A 593 46.06 59.67 -0.21
CA VAL A 593 45.47 59.15 1.04
C VAL A 593 45.95 57.74 1.41
N GLY A 594 47.00 57.22 0.75
CA GLY A 594 47.58 55.90 1.05
C GLY A 594 46.73 54.68 0.65
N LEU A 595 45.72 54.87 -0.21
CA LEU A 595 44.78 53.84 -0.68
C LEU A 595 45.03 53.37 -2.14
N GLY A 596 46.17 53.74 -2.73
CA GLY A 596 46.57 53.43 -4.11
C GLY A 596 46.66 51.93 -4.44
N ASN A 597 46.79 51.08 -3.42
CA ASN A 597 46.90 49.62 -3.57
C ASN A 597 45.74 48.84 -2.91
N VAL A 598 44.66 49.49 -2.47
CA VAL A 598 43.63 48.86 -1.58
C VAL A 598 42.25 48.71 -2.22
N GLY A 599 42.17 48.80 -3.55
CA GLY A 599 41.00 48.40 -4.35
C GLY A 599 41.34 47.73 -5.68
N ASN A 600 42.63 47.53 -5.94
CA ASN A 600 43.15 46.90 -7.15
C ASN A 600 44.11 45.75 -6.81
N PHE A 601 43.70 44.92 -5.84
CA PHE A 601 44.22 43.56 -5.79
C PHE A 601 43.41 42.73 -6.77
N ALA A 602 44.01 42.41 -7.92
CA ALA A 602 43.47 41.55 -8.98
C ALA A 602 43.23 40.09 -8.55
N ALA A 603 43.13 39.81 -7.25
CA ALA A 603 43.06 38.45 -6.72
C ALA A 603 41.64 37.98 -6.37
N VAL A 604 40.66 38.86 -6.10
CA VAL A 604 39.28 38.44 -5.79
C VAL A 604 38.24 39.46 -6.27
N GLN A 605 37.87 39.41 -7.55
CA GLN A 605 36.66 40.06 -8.06
C GLN A 605 35.52 39.05 -8.04
N GLN A 606 34.53 39.27 -7.17
CA GLN A 606 33.40 38.35 -7.00
C GLN A 606 32.26 38.69 -7.97
N GLY A 607 32.16 37.92 -9.07
CA GLY A 607 31.12 38.07 -10.09
C GLY A 607 31.39 39.18 -11.11
N GLY A 608 30.81 39.06 -12.31
CA GLY A 608 30.95 40.04 -13.41
C GLY A 608 31.74 39.57 -14.64
N GLY A 609 32.31 38.36 -14.65
CA GLY A 609 32.94 37.75 -15.83
C GLY A 609 31.94 37.00 -16.73
N ALA A 610 32.31 36.75 -18.00
CA ALA A 610 31.45 36.07 -18.97
C ALA A 610 31.03 34.67 -18.47
N GLY A 611 29.72 34.42 -18.35
CA GLY A 611 29.16 33.16 -17.85
C GLY A 611 28.96 33.07 -16.33
N MET A 612 29.31 34.11 -15.57
CA MET A 612 29.09 34.17 -14.12
C MET A 612 27.85 34.99 -13.77
N LYS A 613 27.08 34.54 -12.77
CA LYS A 613 25.94 35.28 -12.23
C LYS A 613 26.38 36.21 -11.09
N SER A 614 25.55 37.20 -10.77
CA SER A 614 25.82 38.23 -9.76
C SER A 614 25.62 37.77 -8.30
N ASN A 615 25.79 36.48 -8.04
CA ASN A 615 25.47 35.86 -6.76
C ASN A 615 26.43 36.35 -5.65
N LYS A 616 25.92 36.43 -4.42
CA LYS A 616 26.73 36.75 -3.24
C LYS A 616 27.45 35.50 -2.75
N VAL A 617 28.78 35.52 -2.79
CA VAL A 617 29.65 34.49 -2.24
C VAL A 617 30.03 34.94 -0.82
N TYR A 618 29.61 34.16 0.17
CA TYR A 618 29.98 34.35 1.56
C TYR A 618 31.12 33.39 1.90
N LEU A 619 32.17 33.94 2.49
CA LEU A 619 33.27 33.19 3.10
C LEU A 619 33.12 33.30 4.62
N GLY A 620 32.86 32.17 5.28
CA GLY A 620 32.61 32.11 6.72
C GLY A 620 33.54 31.15 7.44
N TRP A 621 33.82 31.43 8.71
CA TRP A 621 34.54 30.51 9.61
C TRP A 621 33.51 29.70 10.42
N THR A 622 33.56 28.38 10.35
CA THR A 622 32.62 27.49 11.07
C THR A 622 32.98 27.26 12.53
N GLY A 623 34.11 27.81 12.99
CA GLY A 623 34.72 27.51 14.28
C GLY A 623 35.95 26.60 14.16
N SER A 624 36.05 25.81 13.09
CA SER A 624 37.19 24.92 12.83
C SER A 624 37.68 24.90 11.38
N LYS A 625 36.86 25.32 10.40
CA LYS A 625 37.21 25.37 8.98
C LYS A 625 36.61 26.59 8.28
N VAL A 626 37.19 27.00 7.16
CA VAL A 626 36.61 28.02 6.27
C VAL A 626 35.57 27.33 5.39
N LYS A 627 34.43 27.98 5.18
CA LYS A 627 33.31 27.47 4.40
C LYS A 627 32.83 28.51 3.40
N ILE A 628 32.42 28.04 2.22
CA ILE A 628 31.87 28.91 1.17
C ILE A 628 30.38 28.64 1.01
N GLN A 629 29.61 29.72 0.96
CA GLN A 629 28.20 29.68 0.61
C GLN A 629 27.97 30.64 -0.55
N VAL A 630 27.15 30.25 -1.53
CA VAL A 630 26.74 31.13 -2.63
C VAL A 630 25.24 31.36 -2.50
N ASP A 631 24.87 32.60 -2.21
CA ASP A 631 23.56 33.04 -1.76
C ASP A 631 23.06 32.22 -0.57
N SER A 632 22.10 31.31 -0.76
CA SER A 632 21.58 30.41 0.26
C SER A 632 22.11 28.97 0.14
N SER A 633 22.89 28.68 -0.90
CA SER A 633 23.34 27.33 -1.23
C SER A 633 24.72 27.08 -0.62
N ASP A 634 24.82 26.02 0.18
CA ASP A 634 26.06 25.59 0.83
C ASP A 634 27.00 24.93 -0.19
N MET A 635 28.18 25.52 -0.42
CA MET A 635 29.18 24.98 -1.35
C MET A 635 30.22 24.10 -0.64
N GLY A 636 30.11 23.91 0.67
CA GLY A 636 31.02 23.09 1.45
C GLY A 636 32.25 23.82 1.98
N GLU A 637 33.11 23.05 2.63
CA GLU A 637 34.29 23.54 3.34
C GLU A 637 35.50 23.69 2.40
N VAL A 638 36.31 24.71 2.64
CA VAL A 638 37.58 24.93 1.95
C VAL A 638 38.66 24.13 2.64
N TYR A 639 39.18 23.13 1.95
CA TYR A 639 40.33 22.38 2.44
C TYR A 639 41.63 23.15 2.20
N THR A 640 42.52 23.08 3.17
CA THR A 640 43.84 23.74 3.13
C THR A 640 44.91 22.75 3.57
N THR A 641 46.19 23.10 3.46
CA THR A 641 47.28 22.23 3.93
C THR A 641 47.20 21.91 5.43
N ASN A 642 46.61 22.80 6.24
CA ASN A 642 46.38 22.58 7.67
C ASN A 642 45.09 21.79 7.97
N PHE A 643 44.16 21.71 7.00
CA PHE A 643 42.92 20.97 7.08
C PHE A 643 42.65 20.26 5.73
N PRO A 644 43.46 19.25 5.39
CA PRO A 644 43.36 18.57 4.10
C PRO A 644 42.02 17.81 4.01
N PRO A 645 41.51 17.56 2.79
CA PRO A 645 40.33 16.71 2.64
C PRO A 645 40.62 15.32 3.24
N PRO A 646 39.63 14.66 3.89
CA PRO A 646 39.77 13.28 4.31
C PRO A 646 40.23 12.41 3.13
N GLN A 647 41.20 11.53 3.37
CA GLN A 647 41.95 10.78 2.35
C GLN A 647 41.10 9.89 1.42
N GLN A 648 39.80 9.73 1.68
CA GLN A 648 38.85 9.01 0.84
C GLN A 648 38.46 9.74 -0.46
N ASP A 649 38.68 11.06 -0.57
CA ASP A 649 38.26 11.86 -1.73
C ASP A 649 39.39 12.22 -2.72
N LEU A 650 40.58 11.63 -2.57
CA LEU A 650 41.67 11.67 -3.56
C LEU A 650 41.75 10.32 -4.31
N SER A 651 40.78 10.08 -5.18
CA SER A 651 40.61 8.81 -5.89
C SER A 651 41.59 8.63 -7.08
N GLY A 652 42.38 7.56 -7.06
CA GLY A 652 43.03 6.99 -8.26
C GLY A 652 44.49 7.40 -8.47
N TYR A 653 45.35 6.40 -8.65
CA TYR A 653 46.81 6.45 -8.90
C TYR A 653 47.74 6.49 -7.66
N ALA A 654 48.14 5.28 -7.26
CA ALA A 654 49.33 4.90 -6.48
C ALA A 654 49.52 5.51 -5.08
N HIS A 655 49.07 4.77 -4.05
CA HIS A 655 49.71 4.82 -2.74
C HIS A 655 51.19 4.48 -2.93
N ARG A 656 52.07 5.44 -2.65
CA ARG A 656 53.51 5.19 -2.59
C ARG A 656 53.79 4.43 -1.28
N ASP A 657 53.48 3.14 -1.27
CA ASP A 657 53.87 2.20 -0.22
C ASP A 657 55.25 1.64 -0.57
N TRP A 658 56.16 1.63 0.39
CA TRP A 658 57.53 1.17 0.21
C TRP A 658 57.72 -0.17 0.91
N ILE A 659 58.80 -0.87 0.57
CA ILE A 659 59.10 -2.18 1.16
C ILE A 659 60.05 -1.94 2.33
N THR A 660 59.67 -2.37 3.53
CA THR A 660 60.54 -2.31 4.71
C THR A 660 61.56 -3.43 4.73
N TYR A 661 61.22 -4.59 4.18
CA TYR A 661 62.09 -5.77 4.19
C TYR A 661 61.76 -6.72 3.03
N VAL A 662 62.80 -7.25 2.39
CA VAL A 662 62.75 -8.36 1.43
C VAL A 662 63.54 -9.53 1.99
N GLY A 663 62.98 -10.73 1.92
CA GLY A 663 63.63 -11.92 2.43
C GLY A 663 63.05 -13.20 1.85
N LEU A 664 63.67 -14.32 2.20
CA LEU A 664 63.20 -15.66 1.92
C LEU A 664 62.60 -16.23 3.19
N GLU A 665 61.41 -16.82 3.12
CA GLU A 665 60.84 -17.46 4.30
C GLU A 665 61.69 -18.68 4.68
N ALA A 666 62.29 -18.64 5.88
CA ALA A 666 63.23 -19.65 6.38
C ALA A 666 64.37 -19.99 5.37
N ASP A 667 64.91 -18.97 4.70
CA ASP A 667 65.96 -19.09 3.68
C ASP A 667 65.60 -19.99 2.46
N ASN A 668 64.30 -20.26 2.24
CA ASN A 668 63.85 -21.04 1.09
C ASN A 668 63.79 -20.15 -0.18
N PRO A 669 64.64 -20.39 -1.20
CA PRO A 669 64.66 -19.57 -2.42
C PRO A 669 63.36 -19.65 -3.24
N ASN A 670 62.51 -20.64 -2.98
CA ASN A 670 61.22 -20.79 -3.66
C ASN A 670 60.07 -20.05 -2.95
N ALA A 671 60.31 -19.39 -1.82
CA ALA A 671 59.31 -18.60 -1.10
C ALA A 671 59.81 -17.17 -0.79
N PRO A 672 60.16 -16.38 -1.81
CA PRO A 672 60.50 -14.98 -1.59
C PRO A 672 59.28 -14.19 -1.13
N TYR A 673 59.48 -13.29 -0.19
CA TYR A 673 58.44 -12.37 0.27
C TYR A 673 58.99 -10.96 0.44
N MET A 674 58.07 -10.01 0.44
CA MET A 674 58.33 -8.63 0.81
C MET A 674 57.28 -8.15 1.80
N ARG A 675 57.72 -7.34 2.77
CA ARG A 675 56.83 -6.71 3.75
C ARG A 675 56.48 -5.30 3.33
N ARG A 676 55.17 -5.01 3.30
CA ARG A 676 54.66 -3.66 3.04
C ARG A 676 54.91 -2.76 4.24
N ALA A 677 55.45 -1.57 4.02
CA ALA A 677 55.72 -0.59 5.08
C ALA A 677 54.44 -0.12 5.78
N SER A 678 53.36 0.04 5.02
CA SER A 678 52.10 0.60 5.52
C SER A 678 51.40 -0.23 6.60
N ASN A 679 51.52 -1.57 6.57
CA ASN A 679 50.80 -2.47 7.49
C ASN A 679 51.58 -3.70 7.94
N ASN A 680 52.86 -3.80 7.58
CA ASN A 680 53.75 -4.92 7.90
C ASN A 680 53.30 -6.30 7.40
N ALA A 681 52.30 -6.38 6.53
CA ALA A 681 51.81 -7.64 5.99
C ALA A 681 52.89 -8.29 5.10
N LEU A 682 53.13 -9.60 5.32
CA LEU A 682 53.92 -10.42 4.41
C LEU A 682 53.14 -10.59 3.09
N VAL A 683 53.78 -10.22 1.98
CA VAL A 683 53.28 -10.49 0.63
C VAL A 683 54.29 -11.40 -0.06
N TYR A 684 53.88 -12.64 -0.32
CA TYR A 684 54.69 -13.59 -1.06
C TYR A 684 54.80 -13.17 -2.52
N LEU A 685 56.03 -13.15 -3.02
CA LEU A 685 56.35 -12.87 -4.41
C LEU A 685 56.09 -14.13 -5.25
N ALA A 686 55.65 -13.92 -6.49
CA ALA A 686 55.43 -15.03 -7.41
C ALA A 686 56.75 -15.79 -7.64
N THR A 687 56.68 -17.12 -7.55
CA THR A 687 57.84 -17.98 -7.82
C THR A 687 58.21 -17.93 -9.31
N SER A 688 59.49 -18.12 -9.65
CA SER A 688 59.94 -18.16 -11.05
C SER A 688 59.15 -19.17 -11.89
N ALA A 689 58.77 -20.32 -11.29
CA ALA A 689 57.92 -21.30 -11.95
C ALA A 689 56.51 -20.78 -12.29
N TRP A 690 55.94 -19.88 -11.47
CA TRP A 690 54.64 -19.28 -11.73
C TRP A 690 54.70 -18.21 -12.83
N SER A 691 55.75 -17.39 -12.85
CA SER A 691 55.96 -16.42 -13.94
C SER A 691 56.23 -17.11 -15.28
N ASP A 692 57.09 -18.12 -15.28
CA ASP A 692 57.58 -18.71 -16.53
C ASP A 692 56.53 -19.54 -17.28
N SER A 693 55.47 -19.98 -16.58
CA SER A 693 54.41 -20.82 -17.15
C SER A 693 53.22 -20.05 -17.73
N ARG A 694 53.10 -18.74 -17.48
CA ARG A 694 51.87 -17.98 -17.75
C ARG A 694 52.05 -16.79 -18.71
N PHE A 695 53.28 -16.45 -19.08
CA PHE A 695 53.57 -15.40 -20.05
C PHE A 695 54.13 -15.97 -21.36
N ILE A 696 53.60 -15.50 -22.49
CA ILE A 696 54.07 -15.85 -23.84
C ILE A 696 55.18 -14.86 -24.22
N TYR A 697 56.34 -15.39 -24.56
CA TYR A 697 57.53 -14.59 -24.89
C TYR A 697 57.66 -14.34 -26.39
N ASP A 698 57.20 -15.27 -27.23
CA ASP A 698 57.32 -15.15 -28.68
C ASP A 698 56.24 -15.95 -29.42
N VAL A 699 55.86 -15.54 -30.63
CA VAL A 699 54.81 -16.16 -31.47
C VAL A 699 55.26 -16.25 -32.92
N GLN A 700 55.17 -17.44 -33.54
CA GLN A 700 55.50 -17.62 -34.95
C GLN A 700 54.48 -18.50 -35.70
N ARG A 701 54.31 -18.22 -37.00
CA ARG A 701 53.62 -19.11 -37.95
C ARG A 701 54.63 -20.10 -38.55
N GLY A 702 54.26 -21.37 -38.67
CA GLY A 702 55.12 -22.40 -39.28
C GLY A 702 55.38 -22.10 -40.77
N SER A 703 56.63 -21.90 -41.17
CA SER A 703 57.03 -21.33 -42.46
C SER A 703 57.46 -22.33 -43.54
N GLN A 704 57.00 -23.59 -43.50
CA GLN A 704 57.29 -24.58 -44.55
C GLN A 704 56.02 -24.96 -45.33
N ALA A 705 55.94 -24.52 -46.60
CA ALA A 705 54.93 -24.99 -47.54
C ALA A 705 55.33 -26.38 -48.06
N LEU A 706 54.46 -27.37 -47.86
CA LEU A 706 54.63 -28.71 -48.45
C LEU A 706 53.74 -28.79 -49.70
N GLU A 707 54.36 -28.97 -50.87
CA GLU A 707 53.68 -29.29 -52.13
C GLU A 707 53.87 -30.78 -52.41
N ASN A 708 52.79 -31.52 -52.70
CA ASN A 708 52.91 -32.94 -53.04
C ASN A 708 53.45 -33.07 -54.47
N ALA A 709 54.74 -33.38 -54.60
CA ALA A 709 55.43 -33.62 -55.85
C ALA A 709 55.61 -35.13 -56.05
N GLY A 710 54.68 -35.80 -56.74
CA GLY A 710 54.91 -37.21 -57.12
C GLY A 710 53.65 -37.98 -57.55
N TRP A 711 53.65 -38.45 -58.80
CA TRP A 711 52.65 -39.35 -59.39
C TRP A 711 52.76 -40.77 -58.80
N THR A 712 52.33 -40.97 -57.56
CA THR A 712 52.12 -42.32 -57.01
C THR A 712 50.71 -42.41 -56.42
N ALA A 713 49.95 -43.37 -56.95
CA ALA A 713 48.57 -43.61 -56.54
C ALA A 713 48.53 -44.13 -55.10
N GLN A 714 48.23 -43.25 -54.15
CA GLN A 714 47.78 -43.63 -52.83
C GLN A 714 46.49 -42.88 -52.49
N GLN A 715 45.46 -43.68 -52.20
CA GLN A 715 44.04 -43.33 -52.12
C GLN A 715 43.63 -42.72 -50.76
N ASN A 716 44.54 -42.04 -50.04
CA ASN A 716 44.25 -41.33 -48.78
C ASN A 716 44.67 -39.85 -48.90
N TRP A 717 43.70 -38.97 -49.14
CA TRP A 717 43.92 -37.52 -49.29
C TRP A 717 43.69 -36.78 -47.97
N GLU A 718 44.51 -37.07 -46.96
CA GLU A 718 44.52 -36.34 -45.69
C GLU A 718 45.69 -35.35 -45.66
N ALA A 719 45.43 -34.13 -45.17
CA ALA A 719 46.49 -33.15 -44.94
C ALA A 719 47.55 -33.76 -43.98
N PRO A 720 48.86 -33.53 -44.19
CA PRO A 720 49.88 -34.04 -43.27
C PRO A 720 49.55 -33.64 -41.82
N THR A 721 49.66 -34.59 -40.89
CA THR A 721 49.32 -34.38 -39.48
C THR A 721 49.93 -33.09 -38.93
N GLY A 722 49.09 -32.17 -38.43
CA GLY A 722 49.49 -30.85 -37.93
C GLY A 722 49.47 -29.71 -38.95
N CYS A 723 49.01 -29.96 -40.18
CA CYS A 723 48.81 -28.96 -41.23
C CYS A 723 47.32 -28.74 -41.57
N PHE A 724 46.98 -27.56 -42.07
CA PHE A 724 45.66 -27.24 -42.64
C PHE A 724 45.81 -26.74 -44.10
N MET A 725 44.84 -27.09 -44.96
CA MET A 725 44.86 -26.75 -46.39
C MET A 725 44.31 -25.34 -46.61
N THR A 726 44.98 -24.51 -47.43
CA THR A 726 44.59 -23.09 -47.61
C THR A 726 44.21 -22.73 -49.05
N GLY A 727 44.29 -23.65 -50.01
CA GLY A 727 43.88 -23.41 -51.41
C GLY A 727 44.04 -24.62 -52.34
N LEU A 728 43.22 -24.67 -53.39
CA LEU A 728 43.04 -25.80 -54.32
C LEU A 728 43.11 -25.29 -55.78
N ASN A 729 43.99 -25.84 -56.61
CA ASN A 729 44.18 -25.38 -57.99
C ASN A 729 43.91 -26.54 -58.99
N ILE A 730 42.92 -26.38 -59.87
CA ILE A 730 42.48 -27.41 -60.84
C ILE A 730 42.93 -26.99 -62.24
N ARG A 731 43.76 -27.80 -62.91
CA ARG A 731 44.16 -27.57 -64.32
C ARG A 731 43.18 -28.25 -65.27
N SER A 732 42.94 -27.61 -66.41
CA SER A 732 41.92 -27.98 -67.41
C SER A 732 42.38 -29.02 -68.44
N ASP A 733 43.60 -29.55 -68.34
CA ASP A 733 44.28 -30.35 -69.36
C ASP A 733 44.34 -31.86 -69.04
N MET A 734 43.70 -32.35 -67.98
CA MET A 734 43.71 -33.77 -67.59
C MET A 734 42.32 -34.25 -67.13
N GLY A 735 41.73 -35.19 -67.89
CA GLY A 735 40.36 -35.72 -67.72
C GLY A 735 40.10 -36.61 -66.50
N ASP A 736 41.07 -36.74 -65.57
CA ASP A 736 40.91 -37.41 -64.27
C ASP A 736 41.29 -36.42 -63.17
N CYS A 737 40.30 -35.90 -62.43
CA CYS A 737 40.39 -34.86 -61.39
C CYS A 737 41.38 -35.15 -60.22
N ARG A 738 42.70 -35.11 -60.46
CA ARG A 738 43.74 -35.21 -59.42
C ARG A 738 44.18 -33.80 -58.98
N MET A 739 43.73 -33.38 -57.79
CA MET A 739 43.84 -32.03 -57.26
C MET A 739 45.21 -31.75 -56.60
N MET A 740 45.87 -30.61 -56.87
CA MET A 740 47.07 -30.17 -56.12
C MET A 740 46.68 -29.09 -55.08
N GLY A 741 46.93 -29.35 -53.79
CA GLY A 741 46.64 -28.43 -52.67
C GLY A 741 47.91 -27.96 -51.92
N LYS A 742 47.91 -26.73 -51.41
CA LYS A 742 48.95 -26.17 -50.53
C LYS A 742 48.54 -26.27 -49.05
N TYR A 743 49.45 -26.76 -48.20
CA TYR A 743 49.23 -26.96 -46.76
C TYR A 743 50.23 -26.16 -45.91
N TYR A 744 49.77 -25.58 -44.78
CA TYR A 744 50.58 -24.87 -43.78
C TYR A 744 50.42 -25.48 -42.39
N ARG A 745 51.46 -25.44 -41.54
CA ARG A 745 51.42 -25.92 -40.14
C ARG A 745 50.76 -24.90 -39.18
N ALA A 746 50.19 -25.41 -38.07
CA ALA A 746 49.58 -24.62 -37.00
C ALA A 746 50.54 -23.59 -36.33
N LEU A 747 49.95 -22.55 -35.71
CA LEU A 747 50.67 -21.46 -35.02
C LEU A 747 51.38 -21.98 -33.75
N MET A 748 52.61 -21.52 -33.48
CA MET A 748 53.42 -21.94 -32.32
C MET A 748 53.74 -20.73 -31.41
N ILE A 749 53.69 -20.94 -30.09
CA ILE A 749 54.06 -19.95 -29.06
C ILE A 749 55.21 -20.46 -28.20
N ARG A 750 56.07 -19.55 -27.71
CA ARG A 750 57.18 -19.86 -26.81
C ARG A 750 56.93 -19.28 -25.43
N THR A 751 57.12 -20.10 -24.41
CA THR A 751 57.14 -19.65 -22.99
C THR A 751 58.58 -19.50 -22.52
N ALA A 752 58.81 -18.91 -21.34
CA ALA A 752 60.15 -18.61 -20.82
C ALA A 752 61.05 -19.86 -20.72
N SER A 753 60.45 -21.06 -20.59
CA SER A 753 61.16 -22.35 -20.56
C SER A 753 61.82 -22.75 -21.89
N GLY A 754 61.76 -21.89 -22.92
CA GLY A 754 62.50 -22.02 -24.17
C GLY A 754 61.85 -22.94 -25.22
N SER A 755 60.97 -23.86 -24.84
CA SER A 755 60.29 -24.79 -25.75
C SER A 755 59.10 -24.14 -26.47
N TRP A 756 59.03 -24.33 -27.79
CA TRP A 756 57.86 -23.96 -28.59
C TRP A 756 56.72 -24.96 -28.37
N ARG A 757 55.50 -24.46 -28.18
CA ARG A 757 54.27 -25.23 -28.03
C ARG A 757 53.26 -24.83 -29.09
N GLN A 758 52.52 -25.79 -29.63
CA GLN A 758 51.47 -25.55 -30.61
C GLN A 758 50.26 -24.90 -29.95
N VAL A 759 49.72 -23.84 -30.58
CA VAL A 759 48.48 -23.19 -30.14
C VAL A 759 47.31 -23.96 -30.75
N GLY A 760 46.56 -24.64 -29.88
CA GLY A 760 45.36 -25.41 -30.23
C GLY A 760 45.63 -26.90 -30.48
N ASN A 761 44.84 -27.73 -29.82
CA ASN A 761 44.06 -28.74 -30.53
C ASN A 761 42.65 -28.16 -30.68
#